data_AF-A0A9D1HDR4-F1
#
_entry.id   AF-A0A9D1HDR4-F1
#
_cell.length_a   1.000
_cell.length_b   1.000
_cell.length_c   1.000
_cell.angle_alpha   90.00
_cell.angle_beta   90.00
_cell.angle_gamma   90.00
#
_symmetry.space_group_name_H-M   'P 1'
#
loop_
_entity.id
_entity.type
_entity.pdbx_description
1 polymer ?
#
loop_
_entity_poly.entity_id
_entity_poly.type
_entity_poly.pdbx_seq_one_letter_code
_entity_poly.pdbx_strand_id
1 'polypeptide(L)'
;MKYADVIVDISLEAVDRVFQYRIPEELEEQIQVGASVMIPFGNGNRRIKGFVLNVTDQPDFDTDRMKEIEGLTPQATTAKSHMIRLAAWMRDTYGCTMNQALKTVVSVKRQVRGSTKRYYTLCVSEDEAAEALKKAEASERFASRALLLRELIRKRTLTSDQIRSLLPSGESVMQTLIRHGLVAKESREVFRMPYKDLEKTRESVELNGEQKKAVQDIWERRSGCVHLLHGVTGSGKTEVYMELIQKTLDEGRQAIVLIPEISLTYQTVRRLTGRFGRRVSVIHSRLSEGERYDQYRLAQEGEVDVVIGPRSALFTPFERLGLIIMDEEQDSAYKSETVPRYHAREVAIQRTLMENACLVLGSATPSLESYTRALEGIYGFHRLTCRAAGSGQMAQVEVVDLKKEFEEKNYSIFSRKLYQALKDCLDRKEQAMIFLNRRGYSGMVSCRQCGHVIQCPHCDVAMKLHRSKDKAWLACHYCGQTLPFPQRCPSCGSPYIGAFGTGTQKVEQMLKDAFPFARILRADQDTTRRKHGSEDVFEAFYKKEADILVGTQMIVKGHDFKDVTLVGILAADLSMFSGDYMAGERTFQLLTQAAGRAGRGDRPGQVIIQTYQPEHYAVTAAAKQDYEAFYKEEMAYRKMMAYPPVCRMMVWIVEDLDRERAESCIREFYRIGKELSDLAVLPPAPAAIAKERDRFRYVLYAKSPRLGRLIDFRKRCQEWLAQEKEYKDTSVTSDIHPMSVY
;
A
#
# COMPACT_ATOMS: atom_id res chain seq x y z
N MET A 1 -19.03 31.41 24.52
CA MET A 1 -18.06 31.96 23.56
C MET A 1 -17.10 30.86 23.17
N LYS A 2 -17.12 30.45 21.90
CA LYS A 2 -16.24 29.40 21.36
C LYS A 2 -15.03 29.99 20.63
N TYR A 3 -14.00 29.18 20.50
CA TYR A 3 -12.76 29.51 19.79
C TYR A 3 -12.50 28.51 18.68
N ALA A 4 -11.86 28.97 17.61
CA ALA A 4 -11.45 28.15 16.49
C ALA A 4 -9.94 28.21 16.31
N ASP A 5 -9.31 27.05 16.19
CA ASP A 5 -7.94 26.94 15.72
C ASP A 5 -7.92 26.99 14.20
N VAL A 6 -7.26 27.98 13.61
CA VAL A 6 -7.28 28.25 12.18
C VAL A 6 -5.87 28.16 11.62
N ILE A 7 -5.71 27.40 10.53
CA ILE A 7 -4.52 27.45 9.68
C ILE A 7 -4.77 28.37 8.50
N VAL A 8 -3.83 29.27 8.26
CA VAL A 8 -3.85 30.16 7.11
C VAL A 8 -3.60 29.36 5.83
N ASP A 9 -4.34 29.63 4.74
CA ASP A 9 -4.22 28.86 3.48
C ASP A 9 -2.78 28.86 2.91
N ILE A 10 -2.07 29.98 3.04
CA ILE A 10 -0.65 30.12 2.64
C ILE A 10 0.27 29.22 3.47
N SER A 11 -0.11 28.91 4.72
CA SER A 11 0.69 28.14 5.68
C SER A 11 0.37 26.65 5.68
N LEU A 12 -0.67 26.18 4.98
CA LEU A 12 -0.93 24.75 4.80
C LEU A 12 0.26 24.03 4.16
N GLU A 13 1.05 24.74 3.36
CA GLU A 13 2.26 24.22 2.72
C GLU A 13 3.46 24.16 3.68
N ALA A 14 3.45 24.94 4.77
CA ALA A 14 4.51 25.00 5.76
C ALA A 14 4.16 24.36 7.13
N VAL A 15 2.88 23.99 7.35
CA VAL A 15 2.27 23.27 8.49
C VAL A 15 2.62 23.74 9.92
N ASP A 16 3.46 24.75 10.12
CA ASP A 16 4.11 24.95 11.41
C ASP A 16 3.46 25.99 12.35
N ARG A 17 2.38 26.69 11.94
CA ARG A 17 1.67 27.61 12.85
C ARG A 17 0.15 27.57 12.70
N VAL A 18 -0.50 27.32 13.84
CA VAL A 18 -1.94 27.41 14.06
C VAL A 18 -2.21 28.71 14.81
N PHE A 19 -3.30 29.40 14.47
CA PHE A 19 -3.71 30.66 15.10
C PHE A 19 -5.12 30.51 15.65
N GLN A 20 -5.36 30.97 16.88
CA GLN A 20 -6.68 30.87 17.49
C GLN A 20 -7.48 32.16 17.31
N TYR A 21 -8.76 32.01 16.98
CA TYR A 21 -9.70 33.11 16.74
C TYR A 21 -10.97 32.90 17.57
N ARG A 22 -11.63 34.00 17.94
CA ARG A 22 -12.97 33.94 18.54
C ARG A 22 -14.02 33.68 17.47
N ILE A 23 -15.00 32.83 17.78
CA ILE A 23 -16.15 32.60 16.92
C ILE A 23 -17.27 33.56 17.35
N PRO A 24 -17.75 34.46 16.47
CA PRO A 24 -18.95 35.26 16.76
C PRO A 24 -20.17 34.38 16.99
N GLU A 25 -21.07 34.78 17.90
CA GLU A 25 -22.28 33.99 18.26
C GLU A 25 -23.12 33.64 17.01
N GLU A 26 -23.23 34.57 16.06
CA GLU A 26 -23.96 34.38 14.79
C GLU A 26 -23.38 33.25 13.90
N LEU A 27 -22.10 32.91 14.09
CA LEU A 27 -21.38 31.91 13.30
C LEU A 27 -21.12 30.61 14.08
N GLU A 28 -21.47 30.53 15.37
CA GLU A 28 -21.17 29.37 16.22
C GLU A 28 -21.75 28.06 15.70
N GLU A 29 -22.94 28.07 15.10
CA GLU A 29 -23.58 26.87 14.54
C GLU A 29 -23.07 26.50 13.14
N GLN A 30 -22.47 27.45 12.42
CA GLN A 30 -22.03 27.25 11.03
C GLN A 30 -20.55 26.86 10.94
N ILE A 31 -19.75 27.26 11.93
CA ILE A 31 -18.31 26.99 11.95
C ILE A 31 -18.05 25.58 12.47
N GLN A 32 -17.56 24.74 11.56
CA GLN A 32 -17.15 23.37 11.83
C GLN A 32 -15.72 23.12 11.32
N VAL A 33 -15.10 22.04 11.78
CA VAL A 33 -13.77 21.64 11.30
C VAL A 33 -13.77 21.47 9.77
N GLY A 34 -12.72 21.99 9.13
CA GLY A 34 -12.56 22.08 7.68
C GLY A 34 -13.33 23.20 7.00
N ALA A 35 -14.16 23.96 7.74
CA ALA A 35 -14.80 25.16 7.21
C ALA A 35 -13.74 26.18 6.76
N SER A 36 -13.99 26.81 5.62
CA SER A 36 -13.12 27.86 5.12
C SER A 36 -13.65 29.23 5.51
N VAL A 37 -12.84 29.95 6.27
CA VAL A 37 -13.20 31.20 6.94
C VAL A 37 -12.34 32.35 6.45
N MET A 38 -12.88 33.56 6.51
CA MET A 38 -12.13 34.80 6.35
C MET A 38 -11.68 35.29 7.72
N ILE A 39 -10.38 35.55 7.85
CA ILE A 39 -9.76 35.98 9.09
C ILE A 39 -8.88 37.23 8.88
N PRO A 40 -8.82 38.15 9.86
CA PRO A 40 -7.88 39.25 9.85
C PRO A 40 -6.51 38.75 10.34
N PHE A 41 -5.45 38.98 9.56
CA PHE A 41 -4.12 38.44 9.85
C PHE A 41 -3.01 39.49 9.85
N GLY A 42 -2.06 39.31 10.77
CA GLY A 42 -0.94 40.24 11.00
C GLY A 42 -1.37 41.57 11.63
N ASN A 43 -0.43 42.47 11.86
CA ASN A 43 -0.69 43.77 12.49
C ASN A 43 -1.55 44.69 11.60
N GLY A 44 -1.49 44.52 10.28
CA GLY A 44 -2.28 45.30 9.32
C GLY A 44 -3.69 44.77 9.05
N ASN A 45 -4.19 43.78 9.81
CA ASN A 45 -5.52 43.17 9.63
C ASN A 45 -5.85 42.80 8.18
N ARG A 46 -4.87 42.23 7.46
CA ARG A 46 -5.11 41.80 6.09
C ARG A 46 -6.13 40.66 6.10
N ARG A 47 -7.21 40.79 5.34
CA ARG A 47 -8.20 39.74 5.12
C ARG A 47 -7.57 38.60 4.35
N ILE A 48 -7.52 37.42 4.95
CA ILE A 48 -7.00 36.22 4.30
C ILE A 48 -7.90 35.02 4.57
N LYS A 49 -7.79 34.03 3.67
CA LYS A 49 -8.50 32.76 3.79
C LYS A 49 -7.77 31.84 4.77
N GLY A 50 -8.53 31.22 5.66
CA GLY A 50 -8.07 30.20 6.58
C GLY A 50 -8.99 28.99 6.59
N PHE A 51 -8.55 27.93 7.25
CA PHE A 51 -9.33 26.72 7.47
C PHE A 51 -9.33 26.36 8.94
N VAL A 52 -10.51 26.03 9.45
CA VAL A 52 -10.71 25.63 10.84
C VAL A 52 -10.17 24.21 11.04
N LEU A 53 -9.23 24.05 11.95
CA LEU A 53 -8.62 22.77 12.33
C LEU A 53 -9.29 22.14 13.55
N ASN A 54 -9.80 22.97 14.46
CA ASN A 54 -10.41 22.55 15.71
C ASN A 54 -11.37 23.64 16.21
N VAL A 55 -12.38 23.24 16.98
CA VAL A 55 -13.27 24.16 17.70
C VAL A 55 -13.20 23.77 19.18
N THR A 56 -13.00 24.75 20.06
CA THR A 56 -12.76 24.54 21.49
C THR A 56 -13.48 25.60 22.32
N ASP A 57 -13.85 25.24 23.55
CA ASP A 57 -14.43 26.16 24.53
C ASP A 57 -13.34 26.83 25.38
N GLN A 58 -12.09 26.37 25.29
CA GLN A 58 -10.95 26.89 26.06
C GLN A 58 -9.98 27.68 25.18
N PRO A 59 -9.61 28.90 25.57
CA PRO A 59 -8.59 29.68 24.88
C PRO A 59 -7.18 29.20 25.26
N ASP A 60 -6.35 28.93 24.26
CA ASP A 60 -4.92 28.61 24.42
C ASP A 60 -4.06 29.88 24.49
N PHE A 61 -4.61 31.02 24.08
CA PHE A 61 -3.94 32.31 24.06
C PHE A 61 -4.73 33.36 24.83
N ASP A 62 -4.10 34.49 25.12
CA ASP A 62 -4.75 35.64 25.76
C ASP A 62 -5.94 36.11 24.92
N THR A 63 -7.13 36.05 25.52
CA THR A 63 -8.39 36.39 24.87
C THR A 63 -8.37 37.82 24.36
N ASP A 64 -7.79 38.78 25.06
CA ASP A 64 -7.83 40.21 24.71
C ASP A 64 -7.06 40.53 23.42
N ARG A 65 -6.14 39.65 23.04
CA ARG A 65 -5.34 39.77 21.81
C ARG A 65 -5.91 38.96 20.65
N MET A 66 -6.96 38.18 20.88
CA MET A 66 -7.61 37.39 19.84
C MET A 66 -8.50 38.26 18.97
N LYS A 67 -8.48 37.96 17.68
CA LYS A 67 -9.38 38.55 16.70
C LYS A 67 -10.56 37.61 16.43
N GLU A 68 -11.61 38.16 15.87
CA GLU A 68 -12.81 37.41 15.48
C GLU A 68 -12.73 36.93 14.03
N ILE A 69 -13.43 35.83 13.76
CA ILE A 69 -13.67 35.35 12.40
C ILE A 69 -14.66 36.30 11.71
N GLU A 70 -14.30 36.82 10.55
CA GLU A 70 -15.13 37.79 9.83
C GLU A 70 -16.32 37.16 9.10
N GLY A 71 -16.22 35.87 8.77
CA GLY A 71 -17.28 35.14 8.07
C GLY A 71 -16.79 33.87 7.37
N LEU A 72 -17.74 33.12 6.82
CA LEU A 72 -17.46 31.97 5.97
C LEU A 72 -17.17 32.44 4.54
N THR A 73 -16.29 31.72 3.83
CA THR A 73 -16.08 31.97 2.40
C THR A 73 -17.22 31.36 1.57
N PRO A 74 -17.57 31.96 0.40
CA PRO A 74 -18.70 31.50 -0.43
C PRO A 74 -18.57 30.07 -1.00
N GLN A 75 -17.35 29.50 -1.02
CA GLN A 75 -17.10 28.14 -1.49
C GLN A 75 -17.29 27.15 -0.35
N ALA A 76 -18.53 26.67 -0.20
CA ALA A 76 -19.02 25.94 0.97
C ALA A 76 -18.23 24.67 1.33
N THR A 77 -17.59 23.98 0.38
CA THR A 77 -16.63 22.89 0.68
C THR A 77 -15.67 22.70 -0.49
N THR A 78 -14.36 22.74 -0.24
CA THR A 78 -13.33 22.48 -1.27
C THR A 78 -12.66 21.12 -1.05
N ALA A 79 -11.91 20.60 -2.02
CA ALA A 79 -11.07 19.42 -1.81
C ALA A 79 -10.16 19.55 -0.57
N LYS A 80 -9.63 20.75 -0.33
CA LYS A 80 -8.85 21.07 0.89
C LYS A 80 -9.69 20.93 2.16
N SER A 81 -10.93 21.40 2.15
CA SER A 81 -11.87 21.25 3.28
C SER A 81 -12.12 19.78 3.63
N HIS A 82 -12.34 18.92 2.63
CA HIS A 82 -12.49 17.48 2.84
C HIS A 82 -11.23 16.86 3.45
N MET A 83 -10.04 17.21 2.95
CA MET A 83 -8.78 16.68 3.48
C MET A 83 -8.52 17.12 4.93
N ILE A 84 -8.88 18.35 5.30
CA ILE A 84 -8.74 18.84 6.68
C ILE A 84 -9.71 18.10 7.62
N ARG A 85 -10.96 17.88 7.21
CA ARG A 85 -11.92 17.05 7.97
C ARG A 85 -11.40 15.63 8.15
N LEU A 86 -10.85 15.05 7.09
CA LEU A 86 -10.25 13.72 7.12
C LEU A 86 -9.04 13.69 8.07
N ALA A 87 -8.18 14.71 8.06
CA ALA A 87 -7.06 14.82 8.99
C ALA A 87 -7.52 14.90 10.45
N ALA A 88 -8.56 15.68 10.75
CA ALA A 88 -9.13 15.77 12.10
C ALA A 88 -9.70 14.41 12.54
N TRP A 89 -10.44 13.72 11.67
CA TRP A 89 -10.90 12.36 11.95
C TRP A 89 -9.73 11.39 12.20
N MET A 90 -8.65 11.48 11.42
CA MET A 90 -7.45 10.66 11.59
C MET A 90 -6.72 10.97 12.90
N ARG A 91 -6.65 12.25 13.31
CA ARG A 91 -6.12 12.70 14.60
C ARG A 91 -6.88 12.01 15.74
N ASP A 92 -8.20 12.12 15.73
CA ASP A 92 -9.07 11.61 16.79
C ASP A 92 -9.14 10.09 16.81
N THR A 93 -9.06 9.45 15.64
CA THR A 93 -9.11 8.00 15.53
C THR A 93 -7.76 7.38 15.89
N TYR A 94 -6.65 7.85 15.32
CA TYR A 94 -5.33 7.22 15.48
C TYR A 94 -4.43 7.86 16.55
N GLY A 95 -4.87 8.92 17.23
CA GLY A 95 -4.17 9.47 18.39
C GLY A 95 -2.86 10.15 18.05
N CYS A 96 -2.80 10.77 16.87
CA CYS A 96 -1.66 11.53 16.39
C CYS A 96 -1.92 13.04 16.56
N THR A 97 -0.90 13.87 16.33
CA THR A 97 -1.10 15.33 16.33
C THR A 97 -1.77 15.80 15.05
N MET A 98 -2.45 16.95 15.10
CA MET A 98 -3.07 17.54 13.90
C MET A 98 -2.02 17.81 12.79
N ASN A 99 -0.81 18.23 13.17
CA ASN A 99 0.29 18.42 12.23
C ASN A 99 0.72 17.11 11.53
N GLN A 100 0.80 16.00 12.28
CA GLN A 100 1.08 14.67 11.71
C GLN A 100 -0.02 14.22 10.75
N ALA A 101 -1.29 14.42 11.11
CA ALA A 101 -2.42 14.10 10.25
C ALA A 101 -2.43 14.97 8.98
N LEU A 102 -2.23 16.29 9.10
CA LEU A 102 -2.14 17.22 7.97
C LEU A 102 -0.97 16.89 7.03
N LYS A 103 0.22 16.59 7.55
CA LYS A 103 1.37 16.14 6.75
C LYS A 103 1.14 14.83 6.02
N THR A 104 0.13 14.05 6.44
CA THR A 104 -0.25 12.79 5.81
C THR A 104 -1.25 13.02 4.69
N VAL A 105 -2.28 13.83 4.92
CA VAL A 105 -3.31 14.13 3.90
C VAL A 105 -2.86 15.17 2.87
N VAL A 106 -1.96 16.08 3.23
CA VAL A 106 -1.39 17.07 2.30
C VAL A 106 -0.08 16.51 1.76
N SER A 107 -0.17 15.79 0.64
CA SER A 107 0.93 15.00 0.09
C SER A 107 2.08 15.81 -0.53
N VAL A 108 1.91 17.12 -0.71
CA VAL A 108 2.94 18.02 -1.24
C VAL A 108 3.53 18.86 -0.12
N LYS A 109 4.81 18.60 0.17
CA LYS A 109 5.57 19.28 1.24
C LYS A 109 6.28 20.55 0.80
N ARG A 110 6.39 20.79 -0.52
CA ARG A 110 7.13 21.92 -1.07
C ARG A 110 6.70 22.20 -2.51
N GLN A 111 6.45 23.47 -2.81
CA GLN A 111 6.33 23.93 -4.19
C GLN A 111 7.65 23.71 -4.92
N VAL A 112 7.63 22.86 -5.95
CA VAL A 112 8.77 22.66 -6.83
C VAL A 112 8.53 23.55 -8.05
N ARG A 113 9.54 24.32 -8.49
CA ARG A 113 9.44 25.05 -9.77
C ARG A 113 9.15 24.03 -10.88
N GLY A 114 8.03 24.23 -11.58
CA GLY A 114 7.63 23.38 -12.69
C GLY A 114 8.74 23.27 -13.73
N SER A 115 8.78 22.14 -14.42
CA SER A 115 9.73 21.97 -15.52
C SER A 115 9.34 22.93 -16.65
N THR A 116 10.15 23.94 -16.90
CA THR A 116 9.89 24.85 -18.03
C THR A 116 10.55 24.27 -19.29
N LYS A 117 9.75 24.02 -20.32
CA LYS A 117 10.29 23.77 -21.67
C LYS A 117 10.23 25.06 -22.46
N ARG A 118 11.35 25.38 -23.10
CA ARG A 118 11.47 26.49 -24.03
C ARG A 118 11.12 25.99 -25.42
N TYR A 119 10.12 26.63 -26.00
CA TYR A 119 9.71 26.44 -27.38
C TYR A 119 10.20 27.62 -28.19
N TYR A 120 10.71 27.31 -29.36
CA TYR A 120 11.18 28.27 -30.34
C TYR A 120 10.33 28.09 -31.59
N THR A 121 9.49 29.08 -31.88
CA THR A 121 8.50 29.03 -32.97
C THR A 121 8.88 30.04 -34.03
N LEU A 122 8.82 29.62 -35.30
CA LEU A 122 9.04 30.49 -36.44
C LEU A 122 7.91 31.53 -36.52
N CYS A 123 8.27 32.82 -36.51
CA CYS A 123 7.30 33.94 -36.47
C CYS A 123 7.04 34.61 -37.81
N VAL A 124 7.77 34.20 -38.84
CA VAL A 124 7.74 34.77 -40.17
C VAL A 124 7.04 33.85 -41.16
N SER A 125 6.66 34.40 -42.32
CA SER A 125 6.09 33.61 -43.42
C SER A 125 7.10 32.59 -43.95
N GLU A 126 6.63 31.57 -44.67
CA GLU A 126 7.54 30.56 -45.27
C GLU A 126 8.50 31.20 -46.27
N ASP A 127 8.05 32.20 -47.01
CA ASP A 127 8.87 32.92 -47.99
C ASP A 127 10.00 33.71 -47.32
N GLU A 128 9.70 34.42 -46.22
CA GLU A 128 10.71 35.15 -45.44
C GLU A 128 11.71 34.22 -44.76
N ALA A 129 11.24 33.07 -44.26
CA ALA A 129 12.09 32.04 -43.67
C ALA A 129 13.00 31.37 -44.72
N ALA A 130 12.47 31.09 -45.91
CA ALA A 130 13.23 30.52 -47.03
C ALA A 130 14.29 31.50 -47.54
N GLU A 131 13.99 32.79 -47.60
CA GLU A 131 14.95 33.85 -47.95
C GLU A 131 16.07 33.96 -46.90
N ALA A 132 15.72 33.88 -45.61
CA ALA A 132 16.70 33.84 -44.52
C ALA A 132 17.56 32.57 -44.54
N LEU A 133 16.99 31.43 -44.97
CA LEU A 133 17.72 30.17 -45.15
C LEU A 133 18.73 30.28 -46.31
N LYS A 134 18.32 30.79 -47.48
CA LYS A 134 19.22 31.01 -48.63
C LYS A 134 20.42 31.89 -48.26
N LYS A 135 20.18 32.98 -47.52
CA LYS A 135 21.25 33.87 -47.03
C LYS A 135 22.20 33.18 -46.05
N ALA A 136 21.69 32.26 -45.23
CA ALA A 136 22.51 31.46 -44.31
C ALA A 136 23.29 30.34 -45.03
N GLU A 137 22.77 29.79 -46.12
CA GLU A 137 23.43 28.77 -46.94
C GLU A 137 24.54 29.35 -47.84
N ALA A 138 24.46 30.65 -48.17
CA ALA A 138 25.44 31.35 -48.99
C ALA A 138 26.84 31.51 -48.34
N SER A 139 27.02 31.13 -47.07
CA SER A 139 28.31 31.17 -46.38
C SER A 139 28.47 30.00 -45.43
N GLU A 140 29.60 29.28 -45.53
CA GLU A 140 29.96 28.19 -44.62
C GLU A 140 30.01 28.63 -43.15
N ARG A 141 30.26 29.92 -42.89
CA ARG A 141 30.26 30.52 -41.54
C ARG A 141 28.90 30.44 -40.84
N PHE A 142 27.80 30.29 -41.59
CA PHE A 142 26.44 30.25 -41.06
C PHE A 142 25.77 28.87 -41.18
N ALA A 143 26.55 27.79 -41.40
CA ALA A 143 26.03 26.43 -41.53
C ALA A 143 25.09 26.01 -40.37
N SER A 144 25.43 26.37 -39.12
CA SER A 144 24.59 26.09 -37.95
C SER A 144 23.26 26.84 -37.95
N ARG A 145 23.22 28.05 -38.55
CA ARG A 145 22.01 28.86 -38.71
C ARG A 145 21.11 28.27 -39.79
N ALA A 146 21.69 27.83 -40.91
CA ALA A 146 20.97 27.16 -41.98
C ALA A 146 20.32 25.85 -41.50
N LEU A 147 21.05 25.02 -40.73
CA LEU A 147 20.52 23.76 -40.20
C LEU A 147 19.29 23.96 -39.28
N LEU A 148 19.36 24.91 -38.34
CA LEU A 148 18.24 25.19 -37.44
C LEU A 148 17.05 25.82 -38.17
N LEU A 149 17.28 26.74 -39.11
CA LEU A 149 16.22 27.32 -39.93
C LEU A 149 15.52 26.26 -40.79
N ARG A 150 16.26 25.32 -41.38
CA ARG A 150 15.68 24.20 -42.15
C ARG A 150 14.76 23.33 -41.30
N GLU A 151 15.18 22.99 -40.09
CA GLU A 151 14.35 22.22 -39.16
C GLU A 151 13.15 23.03 -38.63
N LEU A 152 13.30 24.34 -38.41
CA LEU A 152 12.20 25.23 -38.01
C LEU A 152 11.18 25.44 -39.12
N ILE A 153 11.60 25.54 -40.39
CA ILE A 153 10.68 25.61 -41.53
C ILE A 153 9.87 24.32 -41.61
N ARG A 154 10.53 23.16 -41.44
CA ARG A 154 9.86 21.85 -41.50
C ARG A 154 8.88 21.61 -40.36
N LYS A 155 9.27 21.90 -39.12
CA LYS A 155 8.50 21.55 -37.91
C LYS A 155 7.70 22.70 -37.31
N ARG A 156 7.92 23.93 -37.77
CA ARG A 156 7.43 25.23 -37.25
C ARG A 156 7.84 25.57 -35.82
N THR A 157 8.01 24.58 -34.95
CA THR A 157 8.41 24.75 -33.57
C THR A 157 9.46 23.70 -33.18
N LEU A 158 10.51 24.13 -32.47
CA LEU A 158 11.51 23.26 -31.87
C LEU A 158 11.62 23.50 -30.36
N THR A 159 11.94 22.45 -29.61
CA THR A 159 12.27 22.52 -28.18
C THR A 159 13.77 22.68 -27.94
N SER A 160 14.18 23.22 -26.79
CA SER A 160 15.60 23.28 -26.38
C SER A 160 16.30 21.92 -26.49
N ASP A 161 15.63 20.81 -26.13
CA ASP A 161 16.20 19.45 -26.21
C ASP A 161 16.48 19.04 -27.66
N GLN A 162 15.53 19.31 -28.56
CA GLN A 162 15.69 19.03 -30.00
C GLN A 162 16.79 19.90 -30.61
N ILE A 163 16.87 21.19 -30.23
CA ILE A 163 17.94 22.09 -30.68
C ILE A 163 19.30 21.57 -30.20
N ARG A 164 19.44 21.15 -28.95
CA ARG A 164 20.69 20.61 -28.40
C ARG A 164 21.09 19.27 -29.02
N SER A 165 20.11 18.43 -29.36
CA SER A 165 20.33 17.17 -30.07
C SER A 165 20.78 17.38 -31.52
N LEU A 166 20.29 18.44 -32.17
CA LEU A 166 20.71 18.80 -33.53
C LEU A 166 22.07 19.49 -33.53
N LEU A 167 22.28 20.42 -32.58
CA LEU A 167 23.47 21.25 -32.44
C LEU A 167 23.74 21.55 -30.96
N PRO A 168 24.84 21.06 -30.37
CA PRO A 168 25.19 21.32 -28.96
C PRO A 168 25.31 22.81 -28.60
N SER A 169 25.69 23.66 -29.58
CA SER A 169 25.77 25.12 -29.47
C SER A 169 24.53 25.85 -30.01
N GLY A 170 23.44 25.14 -30.30
CA GLY A 170 22.27 25.69 -30.99
C GLY A 170 21.55 26.81 -30.25
N GLU A 171 21.60 26.87 -28.93
CA GLU A 171 20.91 27.93 -28.16
C GLU A 171 21.45 29.34 -28.45
N SER A 172 22.75 29.50 -28.71
CA SER A 172 23.34 30.82 -29.05
C SER A 172 22.92 31.29 -30.45
N VAL A 173 22.75 30.34 -31.38
CA VAL A 173 22.24 30.58 -32.73
C VAL A 173 20.77 31.01 -32.66
N MET A 174 19.97 30.35 -31.81
CA MET A 174 18.58 30.72 -31.59
C MET A 174 18.42 32.14 -31.03
N GLN A 175 19.31 32.59 -30.14
CA GLN A 175 19.32 33.99 -29.65
C GLN A 175 19.56 35.00 -30.78
N THR A 176 20.36 34.62 -31.77
CA THR A 176 20.60 35.45 -32.95
C THR A 176 19.37 35.47 -33.85
N LEU A 177 18.71 34.33 -34.06
CA LEU A 177 17.45 34.27 -34.82
C LEU A 177 16.32 35.06 -34.16
N ILE A 178 16.24 35.08 -32.82
CA ILE A 178 15.30 35.91 -32.06
C ILE A 178 15.60 37.39 -32.25
N ARG A 179 16.88 37.81 -32.16
CA ARG A 179 17.28 39.20 -32.41
C ARG A 179 16.93 39.69 -33.82
N HIS A 180 16.92 38.79 -34.80
CA HIS A 180 16.50 39.09 -36.17
C HIS A 180 14.98 38.99 -36.39
N GLY A 181 14.18 38.74 -35.34
CA GLY A 181 12.72 38.66 -35.44
C GLY A 181 12.18 37.41 -36.15
N LEU A 182 13.04 36.45 -36.52
CA LEU A 182 12.64 35.26 -37.26
C LEU A 182 11.96 34.21 -36.38
N VAL A 183 12.27 34.21 -35.08
CA VAL A 183 11.84 33.19 -34.12
C VAL A 183 11.41 33.86 -32.82
N ALA A 184 10.29 33.44 -32.24
CA ALA A 184 9.93 33.77 -30.86
C ALA A 184 10.30 32.65 -29.91
N LYS A 185 10.65 33.04 -28.69
CA LYS A 185 10.90 32.13 -27.58
C LYS A 185 9.74 32.21 -26.59
N GLU A 186 9.04 31.10 -26.42
CA GLU A 186 8.04 30.93 -25.38
C GLU A 186 8.55 29.94 -24.34
N SER A 187 8.40 30.28 -23.06
CA SER A 187 8.60 29.30 -21.99
C SER A 187 7.24 28.80 -21.54
N ARG A 188 6.97 27.52 -21.73
CA ARG A 188 5.75 26.88 -21.24
C ARG A 188 6.11 25.98 -20.07
N GLU A 189 5.32 26.05 -19.01
CA GLU A 189 5.39 25.08 -17.93
C GLU A 189 4.91 23.73 -18.51
N VAL A 190 5.69 22.68 -18.30
CA VAL A 190 5.37 21.33 -18.77
C VAL A 190 5.38 20.42 -17.57
N PHE A 191 4.24 19.80 -17.30
CA PHE A 191 4.12 18.78 -16.28
C PHE A 191 4.92 17.54 -16.67
N ARG A 192 5.70 17.01 -15.74
CA ARG A 192 6.41 15.74 -15.91
C ARG A 192 5.38 14.61 -15.77
N MET A 193 4.99 14.03 -16.91
CA MET A 193 4.09 12.87 -16.94
C MET A 193 4.92 11.58 -16.94
N PRO A 194 4.83 10.75 -15.89
CA PRO A 194 5.39 9.41 -15.91
C PRO A 194 4.57 8.52 -16.86
N TYR A 195 5.21 7.51 -17.46
CA TYR A 195 4.57 6.46 -18.28
C TYR A 195 3.88 6.87 -19.60
N LYS A 196 4.38 7.93 -20.28
CA LYS A 196 3.83 8.41 -21.57
C LYS A 196 3.71 7.34 -22.66
N ASP A 197 4.54 6.29 -22.64
CA ASP A 197 4.60 5.29 -23.71
C ASP A 197 3.54 4.18 -23.59
N LEU A 198 2.68 4.21 -22.57
CA LEU A 198 1.69 3.17 -22.29
C LEU A 198 0.35 3.31 -23.04
N GLU A 199 0.16 4.36 -23.83
CA GLU A 199 -1.14 4.74 -24.44
C GLU A 199 -1.66 3.83 -25.58
N LYS A 200 -1.09 2.63 -25.81
CA LYS A 200 -1.22 1.91 -27.09
C LYS A 200 -2.27 0.79 -27.20
N THR A 201 -3.20 0.62 -26.25
CA THR A 201 -4.21 -0.47 -26.36
C THR A 201 -5.59 -0.02 -25.88
N ARG A 202 -6.55 0.02 -26.82
CA ARG A 202 -7.97 0.33 -26.60
C ARG A 202 -8.87 -0.87 -26.91
N GLU A 203 -8.56 -2.04 -26.36
CA GLU A 203 -9.47 -3.18 -26.48
C GLU A 203 -10.52 -3.10 -25.35
N SER A 204 -11.79 -2.93 -25.73
CA SER A 204 -12.93 -3.07 -24.82
C SER A 204 -13.32 -4.53 -24.72
N VAL A 205 -13.30 -5.10 -23.52
CA VAL A 205 -13.73 -6.48 -23.26
C VAL A 205 -15.23 -6.46 -22.91
N GLU A 206 -16.01 -7.39 -23.47
CA GLU A 206 -17.41 -7.53 -23.11
C GLU A 206 -17.56 -8.20 -21.73
N LEU A 207 -18.34 -7.57 -20.84
CA LEU A 207 -18.62 -8.09 -19.50
C LEU A 207 -19.54 -9.32 -19.55
N ASN A 208 -19.25 -10.32 -18.72
CA ASN A 208 -20.15 -11.46 -18.52
C ASN A 208 -21.37 -11.08 -17.65
N GLY A 209 -22.32 -12.01 -17.49
CA GLY A 209 -23.55 -11.76 -16.73
C GLY A 209 -23.33 -11.39 -15.25
N GLU A 210 -22.42 -12.07 -14.55
CA GLU A 210 -22.09 -11.76 -13.15
C GLU A 210 -21.47 -10.36 -13.01
N GLN A 211 -20.57 -10.01 -13.93
CA GLN A 211 -19.91 -8.70 -13.98
C GLN A 211 -20.90 -7.58 -14.31
N LYS A 212 -21.78 -7.77 -15.31
CA LYS A 212 -22.83 -6.81 -15.67
C LYS A 212 -23.75 -6.54 -14.47
N LYS A 213 -24.18 -7.60 -13.78
CA LYS A 213 -25.01 -7.48 -12.56
C LYS A 213 -24.27 -6.74 -11.44
N ALA A 214 -23.01 -7.09 -11.16
CA ALA A 214 -22.22 -6.41 -10.14
C ALA A 214 -22.06 -4.90 -10.43
N VAL A 215 -21.78 -4.53 -11.69
CA VAL A 215 -21.71 -3.12 -12.11
C VAL A 215 -23.05 -2.42 -11.87
N GLN A 216 -24.17 -3.04 -12.25
CA GLN A 216 -25.50 -2.47 -12.07
C GLN A 216 -25.82 -2.25 -10.58
N ASP A 217 -25.70 -3.30 -9.77
CA ASP A 217 -26.06 -3.26 -8.35
C ASP A 217 -25.18 -2.25 -7.56
N ILE A 218 -23.88 -2.17 -7.88
CA ILE A 218 -22.98 -1.15 -7.31
C ILE A 218 -23.41 0.24 -7.75
N TRP A 219 -23.71 0.43 -9.04
CA TRP A 219 -24.05 1.74 -9.58
C TRP A 219 -25.35 2.30 -9.02
N GLU A 220 -26.37 1.46 -8.87
CA GLU A 220 -27.67 1.83 -8.29
C GLU A 220 -27.56 2.23 -6.82
N ARG A 221 -26.64 1.61 -6.06
CA ARG A 221 -26.43 1.84 -4.62
C ARG A 221 -25.12 2.58 -4.31
N ARG A 222 -24.65 3.45 -5.21
CA ARG A 222 -23.29 4.03 -5.14
C ARG A 222 -23.09 5.12 -4.08
N SER A 223 -24.13 5.88 -3.75
CA SER A 223 -24.00 7.09 -2.93
C SER A 223 -23.69 6.78 -1.46
N GLY A 224 -22.48 7.12 -1.00
CA GLY A 224 -22.06 6.99 0.40
C GLY A 224 -21.93 5.54 0.86
N CYS A 225 -21.85 4.60 -0.08
CA CYS A 225 -21.92 3.17 0.19
C CYS A 225 -20.58 2.48 -0.08
N VAL A 226 -20.40 1.36 0.61
CA VAL A 226 -19.23 0.49 0.49
C VAL A 226 -19.68 -0.86 -0.05
N HIS A 227 -18.95 -1.36 -1.04
CA HIS A 227 -19.23 -2.62 -1.70
C HIS A 227 -18.02 -3.55 -1.62
N LEU A 228 -18.25 -4.83 -1.37
CA LEU A 228 -17.25 -5.88 -1.50
C LEU A 228 -17.49 -6.63 -2.81
N LEU A 229 -16.55 -6.54 -3.73
CA LEU A 229 -16.47 -7.35 -4.94
C LEU A 229 -15.56 -8.56 -4.68
N HIS A 230 -16.18 -9.67 -4.26
CA HIS A 230 -15.51 -10.94 -4.01
C HIS A 230 -15.51 -11.79 -5.29
N GLY A 231 -14.36 -11.83 -5.96
CA GLY A 231 -14.22 -12.59 -7.20
C GLY A 231 -12.98 -13.47 -7.20
N VAL A 232 -13.14 -14.74 -7.56
CA VAL A 232 -12.04 -15.72 -7.65
C VAL A 232 -10.89 -15.21 -8.52
N THR A 233 -9.69 -15.75 -8.37
CA THR A 233 -8.55 -15.34 -9.19
C THR A 233 -8.85 -15.56 -10.69
N GLY A 234 -8.69 -14.51 -11.50
CA GLY A 234 -9.05 -14.53 -12.92
C GLY A 234 -10.52 -14.20 -13.25
N SER A 235 -11.38 -13.90 -12.27
CA SER A 235 -12.80 -13.52 -12.49
C SER A 235 -13.03 -12.20 -13.25
N GLY A 236 -11.98 -11.44 -13.57
CA GLY A 236 -12.10 -10.17 -14.29
C GLY A 236 -12.61 -9.00 -13.45
N LYS A 237 -12.31 -8.96 -12.14
CA LYS A 237 -12.62 -7.78 -11.27
C LYS A 237 -12.18 -6.45 -11.89
N THR A 238 -11.03 -6.43 -12.56
CA THR A 238 -10.51 -5.23 -13.24
C THR A 238 -11.44 -4.72 -14.34
N GLU A 239 -12.21 -5.58 -15.00
CA GLU A 239 -13.19 -5.15 -16.01
C GLU A 239 -14.39 -4.43 -15.36
N VAL A 240 -14.86 -4.95 -14.22
CA VAL A 240 -15.89 -4.27 -13.40
C VAL A 240 -15.38 -2.90 -12.94
N TYR A 241 -14.13 -2.82 -12.48
CA TYR A 241 -13.52 -1.55 -12.09
C TYR A 241 -13.49 -0.54 -13.23
N MET A 242 -13.05 -0.96 -14.41
CA MET A 242 -12.96 -0.09 -15.58
C MET A 242 -14.34 0.42 -16.02
N GLU A 243 -15.37 -0.41 -15.94
CA GLU A 243 -16.73 0.00 -16.26
C GLU A 243 -17.28 1.02 -15.25
N LEU A 244 -17.06 0.78 -13.95
CA LEU A 244 -17.47 1.72 -12.89
C LEU A 244 -16.72 3.06 -12.98
N ILE A 245 -15.43 3.02 -13.33
CA ILE A 245 -14.65 4.23 -13.58
C ILE A 245 -15.26 4.98 -14.76
N GLN A 246 -15.50 4.31 -15.90
CA GLN A 246 -16.09 4.95 -17.07
C GLN A 246 -17.41 5.67 -16.73
N LYS A 247 -18.35 4.97 -16.07
CA LYS A 247 -19.61 5.58 -15.64
C LYS A 247 -19.43 6.78 -14.70
N THR A 248 -18.45 6.71 -13.79
CA THR A 248 -18.11 7.83 -12.89
C THR A 248 -17.59 9.04 -13.67
N LEU A 249 -16.75 8.79 -14.68
CA LEU A 249 -16.21 9.82 -15.55
C LEU A 249 -17.30 10.44 -16.44
N ASP A 250 -18.27 9.65 -16.88
CA ASP A 250 -19.41 10.12 -17.68
C ASP A 250 -20.34 11.05 -16.88
N GLU A 251 -20.42 10.89 -15.55
CA GLU A 251 -21.06 11.85 -14.63
C GLU A 251 -20.20 13.10 -14.32
N GLY A 252 -19.02 13.24 -14.95
CA GLY A 252 -18.09 14.34 -14.69
C GLY A 252 -17.43 14.30 -13.30
N ARG A 253 -17.48 13.14 -12.63
CA ARG A 253 -16.85 12.87 -11.34
C ARG A 253 -15.50 12.19 -11.52
N GLN A 254 -14.68 12.22 -10.47
CA GLN A 254 -13.30 11.74 -10.47
C GLN A 254 -13.18 10.42 -9.69
N ALA A 255 -12.15 9.60 -9.98
CA ALA A 255 -11.97 8.28 -9.40
C ALA A 255 -10.55 8.04 -8.86
N ILE A 256 -10.45 7.38 -7.71
CA ILE A 256 -9.17 6.94 -7.12
C ILE A 256 -9.09 5.42 -7.18
N VAL A 257 -7.98 4.88 -7.69
CA VAL A 257 -7.69 3.45 -7.69
C VAL A 257 -6.48 3.18 -6.80
N LEU A 258 -6.74 2.55 -5.67
CA LEU A 258 -5.73 2.10 -4.72
C LEU A 258 -5.26 0.70 -5.09
N ILE A 259 -3.95 0.53 -5.16
CA ILE A 259 -3.25 -0.73 -5.42
C ILE A 259 -2.20 -0.96 -4.31
N PRO A 260 -1.87 -2.20 -3.89
CA PRO A 260 -0.97 -2.42 -2.75
C PRO A 260 0.43 -1.83 -2.96
N GLU A 261 1.03 -2.09 -4.14
CA GLU A 261 2.31 -1.54 -4.55
C GLU A 261 2.38 -1.50 -6.09
N ILE A 262 2.92 -0.42 -6.65
CA ILE A 262 2.96 -0.21 -8.12
C ILE A 262 3.83 -1.25 -8.84
N SER A 263 4.93 -1.66 -8.21
CA SER A 263 5.82 -2.70 -8.75
C SER A 263 5.10 -4.03 -9.00
N LEU A 264 4.10 -4.34 -8.16
CA LEU A 264 3.35 -5.59 -8.19
C LEU A 264 2.09 -5.51 -9.07
N THR A 265 1.69 -4.32 -9.55
CA THR A 265 0.40 -4.12 -10.27
C THR A 265 0.54 -3.30 -11.55
N TYR A 266 1.74 -3.32 -12.16
CA TYR A 266 2.03 -2.63 -13.42
C TYR A 266 1.04 -2.98 -14.54
N GLN A 267 0.53 -4.22 -14.56
CA GLN A 267 -0.49 -4.63 -15.53
C GLN A 267 -1.80 -3.84 -15.35
N THR A 268 -2.26 -3.65 -14.11
CA THR A 268 -3.45 -2.84 -13.82
C THR A 268 -3.24 -1.39 -14.23
N VAL A 269 -2.04 -0.83 -13.94
CA VAL A 269 -1.67 0.51 -14.39
C VAL A 269 -1.72 0.61 -15.92
N ARG A 270 -1.08 -0.32 -16.65
CA ARG A 270 -1.08 -0.38 -18.12
C ARG A 270 -2.49 -0.46 -18.72
N ARG A 271 -3.37 -1.28 -18.14
CA ARG A 271 -4.75 -1.43 -18.63
C ARG A 271 -5.54 -0.13 -18.44
N LEU A 272 -5.43 0.48 -17.27
CA LEU A 272 -6.13 1.74 -16.98
C LEU A 272 -5.58 2.91 -17.80
N THR A 273 -4.25 3.06 -17.91
CA THR A 273 -3.65 4.10 -18.75
C THR A 273 -3.91 3.86 -20.23
N GLY A 274 -3.96 2.61 -20.69
CA GLY A 274 -4.36 2.25 -22.06
C GLY A 274 -5.81 2.64 -22.38
N ARG A 275 -6.75 2.38 -21.45
CA ARG A 275 -8.18 2.66 -21.64
C ARG A 275 -8.52 4.15 -21.55
N PHE A 276 -7.98 4.86 -20.55
CA PHE A 276 -8.38 6.24 -20.25
C PHE A 276 -7.35 7.30 -20.70
N GLY A 277 -6.17 6.87 -21.18
CA GLY A 277 -5.15 7.74 -21.77
C GLY A 277 -4.66 8.82 -20.81
N ARG A 278 -4.60 10.06 -21.33
CA ARG A 278 -4.08 11.24 -20.60
C ARG A 278 -4.91 11.69 -19.41
N ARG A 279 -6.11 11.14 -19.22
CA ARG A 279 -6.99 11.42 -18.05
C ARG A 279 -6.51 10.72 -16.77
N VAL A 280 -5.51 9.84 -16.87
CA VAL A 280 -4.97 9.04 -15.76
C VAL A 280 -3.63 9.60 -15.29
N SER A 281 -3.51 9.74 -13.98
CA SER A 281 -2.25 10.00 -13.28
C SER A 281 -1.85 8.80 -12.42
N VAL A 282 -0.54 8.53 -12.32
CA VAL A 282 0.01 7.46 -11.49
C VAL A 282 0.89 8.09 -10.43
N ILE A 283 0.62 7.82 -9.14
CA ILE A 283 1.37 8.36 -8.00
C ILE A 283 2.05 7.22 -7.24
N HIS A 284 3.35 7.31 -6.98
CA HIS A 284 4.07 6.35 -6.12
C HIS A 284 5.30 6.92 -5.41
N SER A 285 5.85 6.11 -4.49
CA SER A 285 7.03 6.43 -3.69
C SER A 285 8.27 6.70 -4.52
N ARG A 286 8.44 6.01 -5.66
CA ARG A 286 9.59 6.15 -6.57
C ARG A 286 9.57 7.39 -7.49
N LEU A 287 8.47 8.15 -7.55
CA LEU A 287 8.44 9.43 -8.26
C LEU A 287 9.34 10.44 -7.56
N SER A 288 10.02 11.28 -8.36
CA SER A 288 10.71 12.45 -7.83
C SER A 288 9.73 13.42 -7.17
N GLU A 289 10.23 14.27 -6.26
CA GLU A 289 9.40 15.30 -5.62
C GLU A 289 8.72 16.21 -6.65
N GLY A 290 9.43 16.53 -7.75
CA GLY A 290 8.90 17.32 -8.85
C GLY A 290 7.78 16.62 -9.62
N GLU A 291 7.94 15.33 -9.95
CA GLU A 291 6.86 14.57 -10.61
C GLU A 291 5.63 14.43 -9.70
N ARG A 292 5.83 14.13 -8.42
CA ARG A 292 4.70 14.03 -7.47
C ARG A 292 3.98 15.36 -7.31
N TYR A 293 4.71 16.47 -7.29
CA TYR A 293 4.12 17.82 -7.29
C TYR A 293 3.29 18.08 -8.55
N ASP A 294 3.85 17.77 -9.72
CA ASP A 294 3.17 17.96 -11.00
C ASP A 294 1.87 17.14 -11.08
N GLN A 295 1.89 15.87 -10.64
CA GLN A 295 0.70 15.02 -10.62
C GLN A 295 -0.37 15.50 -9.62
N TYR A 296 0.06 16.01 -8.46
CA TYR A 296 -0.85 16.59 -7.48
C TYR A 296 -1.54 17.85 -8.03
N ARG A 297 -0.78 18.73 -8.71
CA ARG A 297 -1.34 19.93 -9.35
C ARG A 297 -2.34 19.59 -10.44
N LEU A 298 -2.01 18.63 -11.32
CA LEU A 298 -2.94 18.17 -12.35
C LEU A 298 -4.26 17.67 -11.76
N ALA A 299 -4.21 16.94 -10.65
CA ALA A 299 -5.42 16.47 -9.97
C ALA A 299 -6.23 17.61 -9.34
N GLN A 300 -5.54 18.59 -8.74
CA GLN A 300 -6.15 19.76 -8.13
C GLN A 300 -6.78 20.71 -9.17
N GLU A 301 -6.14 20.86 -10.32
CA GLU A 301 -6.62 21.71 -11.44
C GLU A 301 -7.69 21.01 -12.28
N GLY A 302 -7.98 19.73 -12.02
CA GLY A 302 -8.98 18.95 -12.76
C GLY A 302 -8.51 18.48 -14.14
N GLU A 303 -7.21 18.54 -14.42
CA GLU A 303 -6.58 18.07 -15.66
C GLU A 303 -6.49 16.54 -15.74
N VAL A 304 -6.65 15.85 -14.60
CA VAL A 304 -6.78 14.39 -14.53
C VAL A 304 -8.02 14.01 -13.75
N ASP A 305 -8.67 12.94 -14.21
CA ASP A 305 -9.90 12.44 -13.61
C ASP A 305 -9.71 11.14 -12.84
N VAL A 306 -8.62 10.43 -13.10
CA VAL A 306 -8.30 9.16 -12.44
C VAL A 306 -6.91 9.21 -11.86
N VAL A 307 -6.77 8.90 -10.58
CA VAL A 307 -5.45 8.69 -9.95
C VAL A 307 -5.30 7.24 -9.53
N ILE A 308 -4.19 6.63 -9.91
CA ILE A 308 -3.80 5.27 -9.51
C ILE A 308 -2.59 5.35 -8.59
N GLY A 309 -2.60 4.63 -7.48
CA GLY A 309 -1.40 4.54 -6.65
C GLY A 309 -1.55 3.71 -5.38
N PRO A 310 -0.49 3.68 -4.54
CA PRO A 310 -0.54 3.03 -3.25
C PRO A 310 -1.42 3.81 -2.28
N ARG A 311 -1.45 3.40 -1.01
CA ARG A 311 -2.21 4.05 0.07
C ARG A 311 -2.15 5.59 0.11
N SER A 312 -1.04 6.21 -0.31
CA SER A 312 -0.92 7.68 -0.36
C SER A 312 -1.79 8.36 -1.42
N ALA A 313 -2.17 7.66 -2.50
CA ALA A 313 -3.08 8.17 -3.52
C ALA A 313 -4.50 8.42 -2.97
N LEU A 314 -4.83 7.84 -1.80
CA LEU A 314 -6.07 8.09 -1.10
C LEU A 314 -6.23 9.55 -0.66
N PHE A 315 -5.16 10.37 -0.71
CA PHE A 315 -5.20 11.78 -0.32
C PHE A 315 -5.16 12.74 -1.51
N THR A 316 -5.36 12.24 -2.73
CA THR A 316 -5.49 13.10 -3.91
C THR A 316 -6.65 14.09 -3.74
N PRO A 317 -6.43 15.41 -3.94
CA PRO A 317 -7.41 16.45 -3.66
C PRO A 317 -8.40 16.63 -4.82
N PHE A 318 -9.21 15.61 -5.11
CA PHE A 318 -10.29 15.73 -6.09
C PHE A 318 -11.46 16.54 -5.56
N GLU A 319 -11.97 17.46 -6.37
CA GLU A 319 -13.12 18.30 -6.02
C GLU A 319 -14.44 17.54 -6.17
N ARG A 320 -14.51 16.61 -7.13
CA ARG A 320 -15.72 15.85 -7.46
C ARG A 320 -15.49 14.35 -7.36
N LEU A 321 -14.86 13.89 -6.29
CA LEU A 321 -14.63 12.46 -6.07
C LEU A 321 -15.98 11.70 -6.10
N GLY A 322 -16.09 10.72 -7.00
CA GLY A 322 -17.28 9.87 -7.13
C GLY A 322 -17.03 8.41 -6.81
N LEU A 323 -15.79 7.94 -6.96
CA LEU A 323 -15.45 6.53 -6.82
C LEU A 323 -14.05 6.34 -6.21
N ILE A 324 -13.96 5.45 -5.23
CA ILE A 324 -12.71 4.87 -4.75
C ILE A 324 -12.76 3.37 -5.00
N ILE A 325 -11.72 2.82 -5.62
CA ILE A 325 -11.52 1.38 -5.76
C ILE A 325 -10.29 1.01 -4.95
N MET A 326 -10.38 -0.06 -4.16
CA MET A 326 -9.24 -0.65 -3.46
C MET A 326 -9.10 -2.10 -3.92
N ASP A 327 -8.09 -2.37 -4.74
CA ASP A 327 -7.80 -3.72 -5.26
C ASP A 327 -6.89 -4.49 -4.31
N GLU A 328 -7.11 -5.80 -4.18
CA GLU A 328 -6.43 -6.65 -3.17
C GLU A 328 -6.52 -6.03 -1.77
N GLU A 329 -7.72 -5.63 -1.35
CA GLU A 329 -8.01 -4.90 -0.10
C GLU A 329 -7.45 -5.57 1.18
N GLN A 330 -7.23 -6.88 1.14
CA GLN A 330 -6.68 -7.69 2.22
C GLN A 330 -5.18 -7.48 2.40
N ASP A 331 -4.50 -6.81 1.47
CA ASP A 331 -3.05 -6.63 1.52
C ASP A 331 -2.62 -5.74 2.69
N SER A 332 -1.68 -6.25 3.49
CA SER A 332 -1.09 -5.53 4.62
C SER A 332 -0.42 -4.20 4.24
N ALA A 333 -0.04 -4.01 2.96
CA ALA A 333 0.52 -2.76 2.47
C ALA A 333 -0.42 -1.55 2.68
N TYR A 334 -1.72 -1.78 2.88
CA TYR A 334 -2.67 -0.71 3.20
C TYR A 334 -2.60 -0.21 4.64
N LYS A 335 -1.87 -0.90 5.53
CA LYS A 335 -1.58 -0.42 6.90
C LYS A 335 -0.32 0.45 6.91
N SER A 336 -0.41 1.61 7.57
CA SER A 336 0.72 2.50 7.80
C SER A 336 1.54 2.07 9.01
N GLU A 337 2.84 1.88 8.82
CA GLU A 337 3.79 1.66 9.93
C GLU A 337 4.25 2.97 10.59
N THR A 338 4.14 4.09 9.87
CA THR A 338 4.51 5.43 10.38
C THR A 338 3.30 6.14 10.94
N VAL A 339 3.48 6.92 12.01
CA VAL A 339 2.42 7.78 12.58
C VAL A 339 1.94 8.81 11.54
N PRO A 340 0.63 8.96 11.31
CA PRO A 340 -0.48 8.20 11.90
C PRO A 340 -0.50 6.75 11.38
N ARG A 341 -0.60 5.75 12.27
CA ARG A 341 -0.63 4.31 11.91
C ARG A 341 -2.00 3.90 11.34
N TYR A 342 -2.47 4.60 10.32
CA TYR A 342 -3.80 4.42 9.74
C TYR A 342 -3.88 3.17 8.86
N HIS A 343 -5.09 2.64 8.71
CA HIS A 343 -5.40 1.63 7.70
C HIS A 343 -6.15 2.30 6.55
N ALA A 344 -5.64 2.20 5.32
CA ALA A 344 -6.18 2.92 4.17
C ALA A 344 -7.64 2.57 3.89
N ARG A 345 -8.07 1.32 4.13
CA ARG A 345 -9.49 0.92 4.05
C ARG A 345 -10.39 1.78 4.94
N GLU A 346 -10.04 1.95 6.22
CA GLU A 346 -10.87 2.72 7.17
C GLU A 346 -10.90 4.21 6.79
N VAL A 347 -9.76 4.75 6.36
CA VAL A 347 -9.68 6.13 5.83
C VAL A 347 -10.52 6.28 4.56
N ALA A 348 -10.51 5.28 3.66
CA ALA A 348 -11.29 5.30 2.44
C ALA A 348 -12.80 5.23 2.71
N ILE A 349 -13.23 4.41 3.67
CA ILE A 349 -14.63 4.36 4.12
C ILE A 349 -15.07 5.75 4.61
N GLN A 350 -14.25 6.39 5.46
CA GLN A 350 -14.59 7.72 5.97
C GLN A 350 -14.63 8.78 4.88
N ARG A 351 -13.64 8.77 3.98
CA ARG A 351 -13.63 9.66 2.82
C ARG A 351 -14.87 9.47 1.95
N THR A 352 -15.30 8.23 1.76
CA THR A 352 -16.50 7.86 0.99
C THR A 352 -17.77 8.44 1.61
N LEU A 353 -17.90 8.32 2.93
CA LEU A 353 -19.03 8.89 3.68
C LEU A 353 -19.02 10.43 3.63
N MET A 354 -17.86 11.06 3.80
CA MET A 354 -17.72 12.53 3.81
C MET A 354 -18.01 13.17 2.45
N GLU A 355 -17.64 12.50 1.35
CA GLU A 355 -17.72 13.05 -0.01
C GLU A 355 -18.90 12.45 -0.82
N ASN A 356 -19.76 11.64 -0.18
CA ASN A 356 -20.86 10.92 -0.82
C ASN A 356 -20.40 10.21 -2.11
N ALA A 357 -19.26 9.54 -2.02
CA ALA A 357 -18.66 8.74 -3.09
C ALA A 357 -19.06 7.26 -2.94
N CYS A 358 -18.62 6.42 -3.86
CA CYS A 358 -18.73 4.96 -3.79
C CYS A 358 -17.38 4.34 -3.45
N LEU A 359 -17.32 3.37 -2.54
CA LEU A 359 -16.12 2.56 -2.30
C LEU A 359 -16.33 1.14 -2.76
N VAL A 360 -15.45 0.64 -3.62
CA VAL A 360 -15.41 -0.77 -4.03
C VAL A 360 -14.14 -1.41 -3.50
N LEU A 361 -14.31 -2.37 -2.60
CA LEU A 361 -13.27 -3.23 -2.07
C LEU A 361 -13.21 -4.50 -2.92
N GLY A 362 -12.07 -4.75 -3.53
CA GLY A 362 -11.90 -5.83 -4.49
C GLY A 362 -10.97 -6.91 -4.00
N SER A 363 -11.44 -8.16 -3.98
CA SER A 363 -10.62 -9.27 -3.49
C SER A 363 -10.96 -10.61 -4.11
N ALA A 364 -9.97 -11.49 -4.19
CA ALA A 364 -10.22 -12.94 -4.32
C ALA A 364 -10.23 -13.65 -2.95
N THR A 365 -9.61 -13.05 -1.94
CA THR A 365 -9.48 -13.62 -0.60
C THR A 365 -9.71 -12.52 0.41
N PRO A 366 -10.96 -12.04 0.56
CA PRO A 366 -11.23 -10.84 1.31
C PRO A 366 -10.77 -10.93 2.76
N SER A 367 -10.50 -9.80 3.39
CA SER A 367 -10.20 -9.79 4.83
C SER A 367 -11.44 -10.21 5.62
N LEU A 368 -11.23 -10.82 6.79
CA LEU A 368 -12.35 -11.23 7.65
C LEU A 368 -13.27 -10.05 7.99
N GLU A 369 -12.71 -8.85 8.20
CA GLU A 369 -13.48 -7.63 8.45
C GLU A 369 -14.42 -7.29 7.29
N SER A 370 -13.89 -7.25 6.06
CA SER A 370 -14.66 -6.88 4.87
C SER A 370 -15.76 -7.91 4.60
N TYR A 371 -15.43 -9.19 4.71
CA TYR A 371 -16.37 -10.27 4.47
C TYR A 371 -17.48 -10.32 5.52
N THR A 372 -17.15 -10.15 6.80
CA THR A 372 -18.15 -10.10 7.88
C THR A 372 -19.14 -8.96 7.66
N ARG A 373 -18.66 -7.74 7.36
CA ARG A 373 -19.52 -6.58 7.09
C ARG A 373 -20.39 -6.75 5.86
N ALA A 374 -19.91 -7.47 4.84
CA ALA A 374 -20.69 -7.81 3.67
C ALA A 374 -21.81 -8.82 3.99
N LEU A 375 -21.53 -9.83 4.81
CA LEU A 375 -22.54 -10.79 5.27
C LEU A 375 -23.59 -10.14 6.19
N GLU A 376 -23.20 -9.16 7.00
CA GLU A 376 -24.10 -8.38 7.86
C GLU A 376 -24.95 -7.37 7.08
N GLY A 377 -24.74 -7.22 5.77
CA GLY A 377 -25.45 -6.25 4.93
C GLY A 377 -25.00 -4.80 5.10
N ILE A 378 -23.93 -4.56 5.88
CA ILE A 378 -23.30 -3.23 6.02
C ILE A 378 -22.62 -2.83 4.71
N TYR A 379 -22.00 -3.80 4.02
CA TYR A 379 -21.47 -3.63 2.68
C TYR A 379 -22.37 -4.31 1.66
N GLY A 380 -22.52 -3.70 0.47
CA GLY A 380 -23.11 -4.42 -0.66
C GLY A 380 -22.19 -5.56 -1.09
N PHE A 381 -22.71 -6.78 -1.18
CA PHE A 381 -21.90 -7.97 -1.43
C PHE A 381 -22.10 -8.51 -2.86
N HIS A 382 -21.02 -8.52 -3.65
CA HIS A 382 -21.05 -8.91 -5.06
C HIS A 382 -20.06 -10.04 -5.30
N ARG A 383 -20.56 -11.19 -5.79
CA ARG A 383 -19.75 -12.39 -6.01
C ARG A 383 -19.53 -12.63 -7.49
N LEU A 384 -18.27 -12.86 -7.87
CA LEU A 384 -17.88 -13.36 -9.19
C LEU A 384 -17.33 -14.78 -9.02
N THR A 385 -18.14 -15.77 -9.32
CA THR A 385 -17.81 -17.18 -9.10
C THR A 385 -17.08 -17.78 -10.30
N CYS A 386 -17.33 -17.23 -11.49
CA CYS A 386 -16.73 -17.70 -12.72
C CYS A 386 -15.44 -16.93 -13.05
N ARG A 387 -14.44 -17.65 -13.57
CA ARG A 387 -13.31 -17.05 -14.27
C ARG A 387 -13.83 -16.30 -15.51
N ALA A 388 -13.20 -15.17 -15.86
CA ALA A 388 -13.60 -14.38 -17.02
C ALA A 388 -13.46 -15.19 -18.32
N ALA A 389 -14.22 -14.84 -19.36
CA ALA A 389 -14.11 -15.50 -20.65
C ALA A 389 -12.65 -15.51 -21.15
N GLY A 390 -12.14 -16.68 -21.53
CA GLY A 390 -10.75 -16.86 -21.97
C GLY A 390 -9.69 -16.97 -20.85
N SER A 391 -10.09 -17.02 -19.58
CA SER A 391 -9.17 -17.40 -18.49
C SER A 391 -9.31 -18.90 -18.21
N GLY A 392 -8.19 -19.64 -18.29
CA GLY A 392 -8.15 -21.10 -18.25
C GLY A 392 -8.80 -21.77 -17.02
N GLN A 393 -8.83 -23.10 -16.99
CA GLN A 393 -9.43 -23.88 -15.90
C GLN A 393 -8.71 -23.68 -14.56
N MET A 394 -9.41 -23.87 -13.43
CA MET A 394 -8.76 -23.89 -12.12
C MET A 394 -7.70 -24.98 -12.06
N ALA A 395 -6.54 -24.63 -11.50
CA ALA A 395 -5.43 -25.56 -11.37
C ALA A 395 -5.78 -26.71 -10.41
N GLN A 396 -5.29 -27.91 -10.71
CA GLN A 396 -5.38 -29.05 -9.81
C GLN A 396 -4.39 -28.85 -8.67
N VAL A 397 -4.88 -28.84 -7.43
CA VAL A 397 -4.06 -28.65 -6.23
C VAL A 397 -3.87 -29.98 -5.51
N GLU A 398 -2.62 -30.31 -5.22
CA GLU A 398 -2.24 -31.47 -4.42
C GLU A 398 -1.51 -31.04 -3.14
N VAL A 399 -1.90 -31.62 -2.01
CA VAL A 399 -1.23 -31.40 -0.73
C VAL A 399 -0.32 -32.59 -0.43
N VAL A 400 0.95 -32.32 -0.16
CA VAL A 400 1.98 -33.31 0.18
C VAL A 400 2.39 -33.15 1.63
N ASP A 401 2.29 -34.25 2.38
CA ASP A 401 2.75 -34.34 3.75
C ASP A 401 4.27 -34.60 3.81
N LEU A 402 5.01 -33.60 4.30
CA LEU A 402 6.45 -33.69 4.44
C LEU A 402 6.90 -34.73 5.49
N LYS A 403 6.03 -35.09 6.44
CA LYS A 403 6.33 -36.13 7.43
C LYS A 403 6.42 -37.50 6.76
N LYS A 404 5.50 -37.80 5.83
CA LYS A 404 5.51 -39.04 5.04
C LYS A 404 6.71 -39.12 4.11
N GLU A 405 7.06 -38.02 3.44
CA GLU A 405 8.29 -37.96 2.61
C GLU A 405 9.53 -38.30 3.44
N PHE A 406 9.59 -37.81 4.68
CA PHE A 406 10.69 -38.10 5.59
C PHE A 406 10.72 -39.59 6.02
N GLU A 407 9.58 -40.17 6.38
CA GLU A 407 9.43 -41.60 6.72
C GLU A 407 9.90 -42.50 5.57
N GLU A 408 9.58 -42.10 4.34
CA GLU A 408 10.01 -42.78 3.12
C GLU A 408 11.47 -42.46 2.71
N LYS A 409 12.24 -41.80 3.58
CA LYS A 409 13.66 -41.44 3.40
C LYS A 409 13.94 -40.38 2.32
N ASN A 410 12.97 -39.52 1.99
CA ASN A 410 13.24 -38.31 1.22
C ASN A 410 13.61 -37.15 2.15
N TYR A 411 14.89 -36.77 2.13
CA TYR A 411 15.43 -35.66 2.94
C TYR A 411 15.57 -34.34 2.17
N SER A 412 15.17 -34.33 0.90
CA SER A 412 15.16 -33.14 0.06
C SER A 412 14.08 -32.15 0.53
N ILE A 413 14.23 -30.88 0.16
CA ILE A 413 13.15 -29.88 0.32
C ILE A 413 12.05 -30.06 -0.73
N PHE A 414 12.36 -30.79 -1.81
CA PHE A 414 11.40 -31.17 -2.84
C PHE A 414 10.89 -32.58 -2.54
N SER A 415 9.59 -32.71 -2.34
CA SER A 415 8.90 -33.99 -2.38
C SER A 415 9.13 -34.65 -3.72
N ARG A 416 8.99 -35.97 -3.76
CA ARG A 416 9.11 -36.73 -5.01
C ARG A 416 8.10 -36.22 -6.05
N LYS A 417 6.89 -35.90 -5.62
CA LYS A 417 5.86 -35.31 -6.49
C LYS A 417 6.28 -33.97 -7.07
N LEU A 418 6.77 -33.04 -6.24
CA LEU A 418 7.22 -31.73 -6.74
C LEU A 418 8.42 -31.86 -7.67
N TYR A 419 9.37 -32.73 -7.34
CA TYR A 419 10.53 -32.98 -8.20
C TYR A 419 10.12 -33.53 -9.56
N GLN A 420 9.22 -34.53 -9.59
CA GLN A 420 8.72 -35.11 -10.84
C GLN A 420 7.93 -34.08 -11.66
N ALA A 421 7.04 -33.30 -11.03
CA ALA A 421 6.29 -32.25 -11.71
C ALA A 421 7.21 -31.17 -12.29
N LEU A 422 8.27 -30.78 -11.58
CA LEU A 422 9.28 -29.85 -12.08
C LEU A 422 9.99 -30.42 -13.31
N LYS A 423 10.40 -31.68 -13.25
CA LYS A 423 11.02 -32.36 -14.38
C LYS A 423 10.09 -32.38 -15.60
N ASP A 424 8.84 -32.81 -15.42
CA ASP A 424 7.85 -32.87 -16.51
C ASP A 424 7.56 -31.47 -17.09
N CYS A 425 7.47 -30.45 -16.24
CA CYS A 425 7.30 -29.05 -16.65
C CYS A 425 8.47 -28.58 -17.54
N LEU A 426 9.72 -28.86 -17.12
CA LEU A 426 10.93 -28.50 -17.87
C LEU A 426 11.05 -29.29 -19.18
N ASP A 427 10.73 -30.58 -19.17
CA ASP A 427 10.75 -31.45 -20.35
C ASP A 427 9.74 -30.95 -21.41
N ARG A 428 8.59 -30.43 -20.97
CA ARG A 428 7.59 -29.76 -21.83
C ARG A 428 7.96 -28.33 -22.23
N LYS A 429 9.10 -27.80 -21.76
CA LYS A 429 9.55 -26.40 -21.96
C LYS A 429 8.54 -25.38 -21.45
N GLU A 430 7.87 -25.70 -20.35
CA GLU A 430 6.92 -24.83 -19.66
C GLU A 430 7.61 -24.14 -18.48
N GLN A 431 6.97 -23.10 -17.94
CA GLN A 431 7.53 -22.34 -16.82
C GLN A 431 6.93 -22.77 -15.48
N ALA A 432 7.77 -22.80 -14.45
CA ALA A 432 7.38 -23.13 -13.07
C ALA A 432 7.64 -21.97 -12.12
N MET A 433 6.84 -21.89 -11.05
CA MET A 433 7.05 -20.96 -9.95
C MET A 433 7.24 -21.71 -8.64
N ILE A 434 8.28 -21.34 -7.88
CA ILE A 434 8.56 -21.90 -6.55
C ILE A 434 8.39 -20.82 -5.50
N PHE A 435 7.31 -20.94 -4.73
CA PHE A 435 6.96 -20.02 -3.66
C PHE A 435 7.46 -20.52 -2.31
N LEU A 436 8.17 -19.66 -1.61
CA LEU A 436 8.63 -19.89 -0.24
C LEU A 436 7.87 -18.97 0.73
N ASN A 437 7.08 -19.56 1.61
CA ASN A 437 6.29 -18.83 2.61
C ASN A 437 7.16 -18.39 3.82
N ARG A 438 8.00 -17.37 3.64
CA ARG A 438 9.11 -17.03 4.56
C ARG A 438 9.09 -15.64 5.24
N ARG A 439 8.08 -14.78 5.06
CA ARG A 439 8.17 -13.40 5.60
C ARG A 439 8.26 -13.38 7.14
N GLY A 440 9.39 -12.94 7.71
CA GLY A 440 9.52 -12.62 9.15
C GLY A 440 10.12 -13.71 10.06
N TYR A 441 10.41 -14.92 9.56
CA TYR A 441 10.69 -16.10 10.41
C TYR A 441 12.10 -16.69 10.27
N SER A 442 13.09 -15.85 9.97
CA SER A 442 14.48 -16.30 9.87
C SER A 442 14.99 -16.82 11.22
N GLY A 443 15.48 -18.06 11.25
CA GLY A 443 16.11 -18.64 12.43
C GLY A 443 15.19 -19.46 13.35
N MET A 444 13.92 -19.69 13.00
CA MET A 444 13.06 -20.62 13.75
C MET A 444 13.61 -22.05 13.70
N VAL A 445 13.47 -22.80 14.80
CA VAL A 445 13.89 -24.21 14.88
C VAL A 445 12.71 -25.16 14.79
N SER A 446 12.76 -26.08 13.84
CA SER A 446 11.76 -27.13 13.68
C SER A 446 12.39 -28.50 13.44
N CYS A 447 11.64 -29.55 13.76
CA CYS A 447 11.99 -30.92 13.46
C CYS A 447 11.57 -31.28 12.03
N ARG A 448 12.50 -31.82 11.23
CA ARG A 448 12.19 -32.29 9.87
C ARG A 448 11.41 -33.60 9.81
N GLN A 449 11.41 -34.38 10.90
CA GLN A 449 10.71 -35.66 10.94
C GLN A 449 9.24 -35.49 11.28
N CYS A 450 8.91 -34.79 12.38
CA CYS A 450 7.53 -34.63 12.82
C CYS A 450 6.94 -33.24 12.57
N GLY A 451 7.73 -32.27 12.10
CA GLY A 451 7.28 -30.88 11.88
C GLY A 451 7.19 -30.03 13.15
N HIS A 452 7.44 -30.59 14.34
CA HIS A 452 7.33 -29.85 15.60
C HIS A 452 8.26 -28.63 15.63
N VAL A 453 7.68 -27.46 15.92
CA VAL A 453 8.39 -26.19 16.09
C VAL A 453 8.69 -25.99 17.57
N ILE A 454 9.92 -25.61 17.90
CA ILE A 454 10.29 -25.33 19.29
C ILE A 454 9.69 -23.99 19.70
N GLN A 455 8.70 -24.05 20.59
CA GLN A 455 7.99 -22.89 21.11
C GLN A 455 8.53 -22.46 22.49
N CYS A 456 8.26 -21.22 22.86
CA CYS A 456 8.50 -20.72 24.20
C CYS A 456 7.44 -21.29 25.16
N PRO A 457 7.84 -21.90 26.30
CA PRO A 457 6.90 -22.44 27.28
C PRO A 457 6.07 -21.36 27.99
N HIS A 458 6.44 -20.08 27.86
CA HIS A 458 5.72 -18.95 28.46
C HIS A 458 4.89 -18.14 27.46
N CYS A 459 5.18 -18.24 26.15
CA CYS A 459 4.57 -17.36 25.15
C CYS A 459 3.89 -18.10 23.99
N ASP A 460 4.05 -19.42 23.87
CA ASP A 460 3.49 -20.24 22.78
C ASP A 460 3.90 -19.80 21.35
N VAL A 461 5.01 -19.07 21.26
CA VAL A 461 5.60 -18.55 20.02
C VAL A 461 6.88 -19.29 19.67
N ALA A 462 7.19 -19.36 18.38
CA ALA A 462 8.42 -19.99 17.90
C ALA A 462 9.69 -19.32 18.46
N MET A 463 10.62 -20.14 18.96
CA MET A 463 11.92 -19.68 19.46
C MET A 463 12.89 -19.41 18.29
N LYS A 464 13.70 -18.34 18.42
CA LYS A 464 14.75 -17.99 17.44
C LYS A 464 16.08 -18.63 17.81
N LEU A 465 16.78 -19.15 16.81
CA LEU A 465 18.13 -19.70 16.93
C LEU A 465 19.17 -18.59 16.94
N HIS A 466 19.96 -18.54 18.01
CA HIS A 466 21.17 -17.75 18.12
C HIS A 466 22.40 -18.67 18.11
N ARG A 467 23.45 -18.23 17.43
CA ARG A 467 24.72 -18.95 17.34
C ARG A 467 25.89 -18.02 17.63
N SER A 468 26.79 -18.45 18.51
CA SER A 468 28.15 -17.96 18.66
C SER A 468 29.12 -19.06 18.23
N LYS A 469 30.43 -18.77 18.09
CA LYS A 469 31.45 -19.70 17.55
C LYS A 469 31.36 -21.11 18.15
N ASP A 470 31.06 -21.22 19.46
CA ASP A 470 31.06 -22.50 20.18
C ASP A 470 29.71 -22.89 20.82
N LYS A 471 28.68 -22.05 20.72
CA LYS A 471 27.39 -22.28 21.40
C LYS A 471 26.19 -21.87 20.55
N ALA A 472 25.19 -22.73 20.51
CA ALA A 472 23.88 -22.44 19.97
C ALA A 472 22.84 -22.46 21.09
N TRP A 473 21.98 -21.46 21.12
CA TRP A 473 20.85 -21.39 22.05
C TRP A 473 19.63 -20.85 21.33
N LEU A 474 18.48 -21.14 21.90
CA LEU A 474 17.21 -20.61 21.47
C LEU A 474 16.89 -19.41 22.36
N ALA A 475 16.35 -18.35 21.78
CA ALA A 475 15.82 -17.23 22.53
C ALA A 475 14.40 -16.93 22.07
N CYS A 476 13.50 -16.77 23.03
CA CYS A 476 12.18 -16.23 22.78
C CYS A 476 12.37 -14.75 22.45
N HIS A 477 11.82 -14.31 21.32
CA HIS A 477 11.84 -12.90 20.98
C HIS A 477 11.04 -12.07 21.99
N TYR A 478 9.93 -12.61 22.48
CA TYR A 478 8.95 -11.89 23.29
C TYR A 478 9.35 -11.78 24.76
N CYS A 479 9.59 -12.89 25.46
CA CYS A 479 9.94 -12.85 26.88
C CYS A 479 11.45 -12.86 27.14
N GLY A 480 12.29 -12.98 26.10
CA GLY A 480 13.74 -13.08 26.25
C GLY A 480 14.23 -14.40 26.87
N GLN A 481 13.33 -15.32 27.22
CA GLN A 481 13.69 -16.63 27.76
C GLN A 481 14.64 -17.34 26.80
N THR A 482 15.75 -17.84 27.33
CA THR A 482 16.67 -18.66 26.58
C THR A 482 16.47 -20.14 26.92
N LEU A 483 16.58 -20.99 25.90
CA LEU A 483 16.65 -22.44 26.06
C LEU A 483 17.94 -22.92 25.40
N PRO A 484 18.61 -23.96 25.93
CA PRO A 484 19.69 -24.59 25.19
C PRO A 484 19.16 -25.13 23.86
N PHE A 485 20.00 -25.13 22.81
CA PHE A 485 19.61 -25.76 21.55
C PHE A 485 19.45 -27.27 21.75
N PRO A 486 18.26 -27.85 21.53
CA PRO A 486 18.03 -29.27 21.76
C PRO A 486 18.73 -30.12 20.69
N GLN A 487 19.45 -31.16 21.10
CA GLN A 487 20.11 -32.10 20.18
C GLN A 487 19.12 -33.10 19.55
N ARG A 488 17.95 -33.27 20.16
CA ARG A 488 16.87 -34.13 19.69
C ARG A 488 15.54 -33.42 19.85
N CYS A 489 14.61 -33.72 18.94
CA CYS A 489 13.25 -33.18 19.00
C CYS A 489 12.56 -33.60 20.30
N PRO A 490 11.97 -32.67 21.08
CA PRO A 490 11.27 -33.02 22.32
C PRO A 490 9.95 -33.76 22.07
N SER A 491 9.37 -33.63 20.87
CA SER A 491 8.10 -34.27 20.50
C SER A 491 8.27 -35.70 19.98
N CYS A 492 9.32 -35.99 19.17
CA CYS A 492 9.49 -37.31 18.54
C CYS A 492 10.87 -37.95 18.75
N GLY A 493 11.78 -37.33 19.49
CA GLY A 493 13.14 -37.85 19.74
C GLY A 493 14.11 -37.78 18.56
N SER A 494 13.67 -37.32 17.39
CA SER A 494 14.46 -37.25 16.17
C SER A 494 15.71 -36.35 16.29
N PRO A 495 16.88 -36.74 15.77
CA PRO A 495 18.06 -35.87 15.72
C PRO A 495 17.96 -34.81 14.61
N TYR A 496 16.95 -34.88 13.73
CA TYR A 496 16.80 -33.99 12.58
C TYR A 496 16.09 -32.69 12.96
N ILE A 497 16.65 -31.99 13.95
CA ILE A 497 16.18 -30.69 14.44
C ILE A 497 17.18 -29.60 14.02
N GLY A 498 16.67 -28.49 13.52
CA GLY A 498 17.54 -27.42 13.05
C GLY A 498 16.79 -26.14 12.71
N ALA A 499 17.55 -25.07 12.47
CA ALA A 499 16.97 -23.86 11.91
C ALA A 499 16.35 -24.17 10.55
N PHE A 500 15.07 -23.82 10.41
CA PHE A 500 14.43 -23.78 9.11
C PHE A 500 15.03 -22.61 8.31
N GLY A 501 16.02 -22.92 7.48
CA GLY A 501 16.97 -21.94 6.95
C GLY A 501 17.14 -21.96 5.42
N THR A 502 16.22 -22.55 4.67
CA THR A 502 16.31 -22.51 3.20
C THR A 502 15.78 -21.17 2.71
N GLY A 503 16.64 -20.16 2.63
CA GLY A 503 16.32 -18.92 1.93
C GLY A 503 16.13 -19.15 0.43
N THR A 504 15.55 -18.17 -0.26
CA THR A 504 15.40 -18.17 -1.73
C THR A 504 16.72 -18.49 -2.45
N GLN A 505 17.86 -18.00 -1.93
CA GLN A 505 19.21 -18.35 -2.41
C GLN A 505 19.54 -19.85 -2.31
N LYS A 506 19.19 -20.49 -1.18
CA LYS A 506 19.47 -21.91 -0.97
C LYS A 506 18.53 -22.77 -1.82
N VAL A 507 17.26 -22.36 -1.97
CA VAL A 507 16.32 -23.01 -2.89
C VAL A 507 16.83 -22.90 -4.33
N GLU A 508 17.29 -21.71 -4.74
CA GLU A 508 17.90 -21.48 -6.06
C GLU A 508 19.10 -22.42 -6.30
N GLN A 509 20.03 -22.53 -5.34
CA GLN A 509 21.17 -23.44 -5.46
C GLN A 509 20.71 -24.90 -5.57
N MET A 510 19.77 -25.33 -4.73
CA MET A 510 19.24 -26.70 -4.78
C MET A 510 18.51 -27.01 -6.10
N LEU A 511 17.86 -26.02 -6.72
CA LEU A 511 17.27 -26.15 -8.05
C LEU A 511 18.34 -26.24 -9.14
N LYS A 512 19.43 -25.46 -9.06
CA LYS A 512 20.56 -25.55 -9.98
C LYS A 512 21.24 -26.92 -9.90
N ASP A 513 21.40 -27.44 -8.70
CA ASP A 513 22.00 -28.77 -8.49
C ASP A 513 21.09 -29.88 -9.03
N ALA A 514 19.78 -29.75 -8.84
CA ALA A 514 18.78 -30.72 -9.32
C ALA A 514 18.53 -30.66 -10.84
N PHE A 515 18.57 -29.46 -11.42
CA PHE A 515 18.27 -29.18 -12.83
C PHE A 515 19.32 -28.22 -13.42
N PRO A 516 20.54 -28.70 -13.73
CA PRO A 516 21.65 -27.83 -14.19
C PRO A 516 21.37 -27.07 -15.49
N PHE A 517 20.43 -27.56 -16.30
CA PHE A 517 20.05 -26.97 -17.59
C PHE A 517 18.94 -25.92 -17.47
N ALA A 518 18.27 -25.80 -16.31
CA ALA A 518 17.17 -24.87 -16.12
C ALA A 518 17.67 -23.45 -15.83
N ARG A 519 17.10 -22.46 -16.51
CA ARG A 519 17.37 -21.04 -16.25
C ARG A 519 16.51 -20.59 -15.07
N ILE A 520 17.15 -20.30 -13.95
CA ILE A 520 16.45 -19.96 -12.70
C ILE A 520 16.59 -18.47 -12.43
N LEU A 521 15.47 -17.84 -12.10
CA LEU A 521 15.40 -16.44 -11.69
C LEU A 521 14.91 -16.32 -10.25
N ARG A 522 15.49 -15.39 -9.50
CA ARG A 522 15.13 -15.14 -8.09
C ARG A 522 14.47 -13.78 -7.92
N ALA A 523 13.33 -13.76 -7.25
CA ALA A 523 12.57 -12.56 -6.91
C ALA A 523 12.38 -12.45 -5.39
N ASP A 524 13.25 -11.68 -4.76
CA ASP A 524 13.17 -11.28 -3.35
C ASP A 524 13.64 -9.84 -3.13
N GLN A 525 13.45 -9.36 -1.90
CA GLN A 525 13.74 -7.98 -1.52
C GLN A 525 15.19 -7.55 -1.81
N ASP A 526 16.16 -8.46 -1.84
CA ASP A 526 17.56 -8.13 -2.09
C ASP A 526 17.85 -7.99 -3.59
N THR A 527 17.24 -8.85 -4.41
CA THR A 527 17.35 -8.79 -5.88
C THR A 527 16.64 -7.58 -6.49
N THR A 528 15.60 -7.05 -5.84
CA THR A 528 14.75 -6.00 -6.41
C THR A 528 14.99 -4.58 -5.88
N ARG A 529 16.09 -4.32 -5.17
CA ARG A 529 16.34 -2.99 -4.54
C ARG A 529 16.65 -1.86 -5.54
N ARG A 530 17.11 -2.17 -6.75
CA ARG A 530 17.49 -1.17 -7.76
C ARG A 530 16.26 -0.49 -8.37
N LYS A 531 16.44 0.73 -8.89
CA LYS A 531 15.41 1.42 -9.69
C LYS A 531 15.08 0.53 -10.90
N HIS A 532 13.82 0.10 -11.02
CA HIS A 532 13.31 -0.87 -12.01
C HIS A 532 13.69 -2.37 -11.78
N GLY A 533 14.42 -2.72 -10.71
CA GLY A 533 14.90 -4.11 -10.53
C GLY A 533 13.80 -5.17 -10.38
N SER A 534 12.64 -4.84 -9.81
CA SER A 534 11.47 -5.74 -9.84
C SER A 534 10.92 -5.93 -11.25
N GLU A 535 10.86 -4.85 -12.03
CA GLU A 535 10.27 -4.82 -13.36
C GLU A 535 11.12 -5.67 -14.31
N ASP A 536 12.44 -5.52 -14.27
CA ASP A 536 13.39 -6.29 -15.07
C ASP A 536 13.24 -7.81 -14.86
N VAL A 537 13.10 -8.23 -13.59
CA VAL A 537 12.94 -9.65 -13.22
C VAL A 537 11.65 -10.23 -13.79
N PHE A 538 10.53 -9.52 -13.62
CA PHE A 538 9.24 -10.02 -14.12
C PHE A 538 9.12 -9.94 -15.64
N GLU A 539 9.73 -8.93 -16.26
CA GLU A 539 9.79 -8.81 -17.72
C GLU A 539 10.65 -9.92 -18.34
N ALA A 540 11.81 -10.24 -17.76
CA ALA A 540 12.65 -11.36 -18.20
C ALA A 540 11.89 -12.70 -18.10
N PHE A 541 11.18 -12.93 -16.99
CA PHE A 541 10.35 -14.13 -16.85
C PHE A 541 9.20 -14.17 -17.87
N TYR A 542 8.53 -13.03 -18.10
CA TYR A 542 7.48 -12.90 -19.13
C TYR A 542 8.00 -13.16 -20.55
N LYS A 543 9.23 -12.74 -20.85
CA LYS A 543 9.92 -13.00 -22.13
C LYS A 543 10.47 -14.43 -22.27
N LYS A 544 10.21 -15.32 -21.30
CA LYS A 544 10.72 -16.70 -21.26
C LYS A 544 12.26 -16.80 -21.24
N GLU A 545 12.91 -15.79 -20.66
CA GLU A 545 14.36 -15.80 -20.44
C GLU A 545 14.75 -16.72 -19.26
N ALA A 546 13.78 -17.10 -18.42
CA ALA A 546 13.93 -18.07 -17.33
C ALA A 546 12.81 -19.11 -17.33
N ASP A 547 13.13 -20.32 -16.90
CA ASP A 547 12.23 -21.48 -16.84
C ASP A 547 11.59 -21.61 -15.45
N ILE A 548 12.32 -21.24 -14.39
CA ILE A 548 11.84 -21.30 -13.00
C ILE A 548 11.98 -19.94 -12.32
N LEU A 549 10.89 -19.44 -11.72
CA LEU A 549 10.91 -18.26 -10.86
C LEU A 549 10.80 -18.67 -9.39
N VAL A 550 11.82 -18.37 -8.60
CA VAL A 550 11.87 -18.64 -7.16
C VAL A 550 11.67 -17.35 -6.39
N GLY A 551 10.78 -17.34 -5.40
CA GLY A 551 10.58 -16.13 -4.62
C GLY A 551 9.68 -16.28 -3.42
N THR A 552 9.48 -15.14 -2.75
CA THR A 552 8.58 -15.01 -1.61
C THR A 552 7.26 -14.38 -2.06
N GLN A 553 6.58 -13.61 -1.20
CA GLN A 553 5.23 -13.11 -1.47
C GLN A 553 5.11 -12.24 -2.73
N MET A 554 6.22 -11.69 -3.24
CA MET A 554 6.21 -10.85 -4.44
C MET A 554 5.84 -11.64 -5.71
N ILE A 555 6.16 -12.93 -5.79
CA ILE A 555 5.87 -13.69 -7.02
C ILE A 555 4.40 -14.06 -7.15
N VAL A 556 3.66 -14.09 -6.03
CA VAL A 556 2.26 -14.54 -5.98
C VAL A 556 1.26 -13.38 -6.04
N LYS A 557 1.71 -12.11 -6.05
CA LYS A 557 0.86 -10.91 -6.05
C LYS A 557 0.89 -10.19 -7.40
N GLY A 558 -0.29 -9.82 -7.91
CA GLY A 558 -0.49 -8.87 -9.02
C GLY A 558 0.19 -9.12 -10.39
N HIS A 559 0.85 -10.26 -10.62
CA HIS A 559 1.44 -10.64 -11.91
C HIS A 559 0.67 -11.77 -12.62
N ASP A 560 0.53 -11.67 -13.94
CA ASP A 560 -0.18 -12.64 -14.77
C ASP A 560 0.78 -13.32 -15.75
N PHE A 561 1.12 -14.59 -15.49
CA PHE A 561 2.01 -15.38 -16.35
C PHE A 561 1.22 -16.51 -17.01
N LYS A 562 0.91 -16.35 -18.30
CA LYS A 562 0.07 -17.31 -19.05
C LYS A 562 0.72 -18.69 -19.21
N ASP A 563 2.05 -18.72 -19.27
CA ASP A 563 2.86 -19.92 -19.52
C ASP A 563 3.26 -20.68 -18.24
N VAL A 564 2.80 -20.23 -17.07
CA VAL A 564 3.05 -20.94 -15.81
C VAL A 564 2.06 -22.09 -15.68
N THR A 565 2.59 -23.32 -15.78
CA THR A 565 1.81 -24.56 -15.65
C THR A 565 2.03 -25.27 -14.31
N LEU A 566 3.10 -24.94 -13.58
CA LEU A 566 3.40 -25.51 -12.26
C LEU A 566 3.68 -24.44 -11.20
N VAL A 567 3.04 -24.57 -10.04
CA VAL A 567 3.38 -23.81 -8.82
C VAL A 567 3.73 -24.78 -7.70
N GLY A 568 4.97 -24.74 -7.22
CA GLY A 568 5.41 -25.46 -6.03
C GLY A 568 5.45 -24.55 -4.82
N ILE A 569 4.73 -24.89 -3.76
CA ILE A 569 4.74 -24.17 -2.48
C ILE A 569 5.54 -24.97 -1.46
N LEU A 570 6.62 -24.35 -0.96
CA LEU A 570 7.51 -24.96 0.01
C LEU A 570 7.13 -24.55 1.43
N ALA A 571 6.93 -25.55 2.29
CA ALA A 571 6.71 -25.41 3.73
C ALA A 571 5.61 -24.37 4.07
N ALA A 572 4.40 -24.68 3.60
CA ALA A 572 3.23 -23.78 3.65
C ALA A 572 2.84 -23.32 5.07
N ASP A 573 3.09 -24.15 6.08
CA ASP A 573 2.65 -24.00 7.47
C ASP A 573 3.55 -23.12 8.34
N LEU A 574 4.74 -22.73 7.88
CA LEU A 574 5.71 -22.02 8.71
C LEU A 574 5.21 -20.68 9.24
N SER A 575 4.38 -19.96 8.47
CA SER A 575 3.80 -18.68 8.89
C SER A 575 2.81 -18.82 10.06
N MET A 576 2.27 -20.03 10.29
CA MET A 576 1.28 -20.27 11.35
C MET A 576 1.88 -20.13 12.75
N PHE A 577 3.18 -20.37 12.93
CA PHE A 577 3.87 -20.36 14.24
C PHE A 577 4.39 -18.98 14.68
N SER A 578 3.87 -17.93 14.06
CA SER A 578 4.37 -16.57 14.21
C SER A 578 3.96 -15.86 15.51
N GLY A 579 2.97 -16.40 16.22
CA GLY A 579 2.33 -15.74 17.36
C GLY A 579 1.39 -14.59 16.96
N ASP A 580 1.11 -14.43 15.67
CA ASP A 580 0.14 -13.46 15.14
C ASP A 580 -1.24 -14.10 15.04
N TYR A 581 -2.28 -13.45 15.56
CA TYR A 581 -3.66 -13.94 15.45
C TYR A 581 -4.16 -14.02 14.00
N MET A 582 -3.50 -13.32 13.06
CA MET A 582 -3.79 -13.36 11.63
C MET A 582 -3.02 -14.45 10.87
N ALA A 583 -2.25 -15.29 11.55
CA ALA A 583 -1.36 -16.25 10.90
C ALA A 583 -2.10 -17.26 10.01
N GLY A 584 -3.25 -17.78 10.46
CA GLY A 584 -4.11 -18.67 9.68
C GLY A 584 -4.63 -17.99 8.41
N GLU A 585 -5.21 -16.80 8.57
CA GLU A 585 -5.70 -15.95 7.47
C GLU A 585 -4.64 -15.64 6.42
N ARG A 586 -3.46 -15.17 6.83
CA ARG A 586 -2.37 -14.88 5.90
C ARG A 586 -1.90 -16.11 5.15
N THR A 587 -1.84 -17.25 5.84
CA THR A 587 -1.43 -18.51 5.22
C THR A 587 -2.44 -18.90 4.15
N PHE A 588 -3.73 -18.89 4.47
CA PHE A 588 -4.79 -19.16 3.49
C PHE A 588 -4.72 -18.21 2.27
N GLN A 589 -4.59 -16.90 2.50
CA GLN A 589 -4.51 -15.89 1.44
C GLN A 589 -3.32 -16.15 0.50
N LEU A 590 -2.13 -16.39 1.05
CA LEU A 590 -0.91 -16.63 0.26
C LEU A 590 -0.99 -17.91 -0.54
N LEU A 591 -1.48 -19.01 0.06
CA LEU A 591 -1.64 -20.29 -0.62
C LEU A 591 -2.66 -20.21 -1.75
N THR A 592 -3.80 -19.56 -1.52
CA THR A 592 -4.84 -19.38 -2.53
C THR A 592 -4.36 -18.49 -3.68
N GLN A 593 -3.66 -17.39 -3.36
CA GLN A 593 -3.06 -16.53 -4.38
C GLN A 593 -2.02 -17.28 -5.21
N ALA A 594 -1.16 -18.07 -4.58
CA ALA A 594 -0.15 -18.89 -5.26
C ALA A 594 -0.83 -19.94 -6.17
N ALA A 595 -1.84 -20.65 -5.67
CA ALA A 595 -2.60 -21.62 -6.45
C ALA A 595 -3.28 -20.98 -7.67
N GLY A 596 -3.78 -19.76 -7.51
CA GLY A 596 -4.38 -18.97 -8.58
C GLY A 596 -3.40 -18.45 -9.65
N ARG A 597 -2.09 -18.72 -9.55
CA ARG A 597 -1.10 -18.35 -10.59
C ARG A 597 -0.89 -19.44 -11.64
N ALA A 598 -1.19 -20.70 -11.33
CA ALA A 598 -1.10 -21.79 -12.31
C ALA A 598 -2.34 -21.83 -13.22
N GLY A 599 -2.15 -22.20 -14.49
CA GLY A 599 -3.24 -22.55 -15.40
C GLY A 599 -4.07 -21.36 -15.87
N ARG A 600 -3.39 -20.25 -16.20
CA ARG A 600 -4.04 -19.03 -16.70
C ARG A 600 -4.12 -18.94 -18.22
N GLY A 601 -3.30 -19.71 -18.93
CA GLY A 601 -3.42 -19.93 -20.37
C GLY A 601 -4.36 -21.09 -20.71
N ASP A 602 -4.21 -21.65 -21.91
CA ASP A 602 -5.08 -22.74 -22.41
C ASP A 602 -4.79 -24.10 -21.77
N ARG A 603 -3.68 -24.21 -21.02
CA ARG A 603 -3.22 -25.47 -20.42
C ARG A 603 -3.64 -25.55 -18.94
N PRO A 604 -4.03 -26.75 -18.46
CA PRO A 604 -4.33 -26.95 -17.05
C PRO A 604 -3.07 -26.71 -16.20
N GLY A 605 -3.23 -25.98 -15.11
CA GLY A 605 -2.17 -25.77 -14.13
C GLY A 605 -2.16 -26.87 -13.07
N GLN A 606 -0.99 -27.14 -12.51
CA GLN A 606 -0.79 -27.99 -11.34
C GLN A 606 -0.18 -27.16 -10.20
N VAL A 607 -0.65 -27.39 -8.98
CA VAL A 607 -0.15 -26.75 -7.77
C VAL A 607 0.18 -27.83 -6.75
N ILE A 608 1.39 -27.79 -6.20
CA ILE A 608 1.83 -28.74 -5.17
C ILE A 608 2.15 -27.98 -3.90
N ILE A 609 1.34 -28.20 -2.86
CA ILE A 609 1.49 -27.61 -1.53
C ILE A 609 2.21 -28.60 -0.63
N GLN A 610 3.41 -28.27 -0.20
CA GLN A 610 4.17 -29.13 0.73
C GLN A 610 4.11 -28.55 2.14
N THR A 611 3.71 -29.38 3.11
CA THR A 611 3.49 -28.93 4.49
C THR A 611 3.71 -30.04 5.50
N TYR A 612 4.03 -29.68 6.75
CA TYR A 612 4.00 -30.63 7.87
C TYR A 612 2.60 -30.76 8.51
N GLN A 613 1.66 -29.89 8.14
CA GLN A 613 0.29 -29.86 8.67
C GLN A 613 -0.75 -29.93 7.53
N PRO A 614 -0.83 -31.07 6.81
CA PRO A 614 -1.73 -31.22 5.66
C PRO A 614 -3.21 -31.10 6.03
N GLU A 615 -3.58 -31.36 7.29
CA GLU A 615 -4.96 -31.34 7.78
C GLU A 615 -5.41 -29.97 8.31
N HIS A 616 -4.50 -29.00 8.46
CA HIS A 616 -4.86 -27.68 8.99
C HIS A 616 -5.90 -26.99 8.09
N TYR A 617 -6.95 -26.40 8.69
CA TYR A 617 -8.10 -25.84 7.96
C TYR A 617 -7.70 -24.82 6.90
N ALA A 618 -6.73 -23.94 7.20
CA ALA A 618 -6.20 -22.97 6.23
C ALA A 618 -5.53 -23.63 5.01
N VAL A 619 -4.86 -24.78 5.17
CA VAL A 619 -4.23 -25.52 4.05
C VAL A 619 -5.29 -26.23 3.22
N THR A 620 -6.19 -26.96 3.87
CA THR A 620 -7.24 -27.75 3.19
C THR A 620 -8.22 -26.84 2.44
N ALA A 621 -8.63 -25.73 3.04
CA ALA A 621 -9.48 -24.73 2.39
C ALA A 621 -8.76 -24.03 1.22
N ALA A 622 -7.49 -23.65 1.39
CA ALA A 622 -6.71 -23.05 0.29
C ALA A 622 -6.52 -24.01 -0.89
N ALA A 623 -6.30 -25.30 -0.61
CA ALA A 623 -6.19 -26.33 -1.66
C ALA A 623 -7.48 -26.48 -2.47
N LYS A 624 -8.63 -26.34 -1.82
CA LYS A 624 -9.95 -26.34 -2.47
C LYS A 624 -10.37 -24.97 -3.01
N GLN A 625 -9.60 -23.92 -2.74
CA GLN A 625 -9.95 -22.51 -2.97
C GLN A 625 -11.31 -22.13 -2.37
N ASP A 626 -11.64 -22.73 -1.22
CA ASP A 626 -12.92 -22.56 -0.53
C ASP A 626 -12.79 -21.52 0.58
N TYR A 627 -13.08 -20.27 0.23
CA TYR A 627 -13.06 -19.17 1.19
C TYR A 627 -14.12 -19.31 2.27
N GLU A 628 -15.29 -19.86 1.96
CA GLU A 628 -16.39 -19.98 2.93
C GLU A 628 -16.06 -20.97 4.05
N ALA A 629 -15.50 -22.13 3.68
CA ALA A 629 -15.01 -23.10 4.65
C ALA A 629 -13.90 -22.50 5.53
N PHE A 630 -12.94 -21.78 4.93
CA PHE A 630 -11.90 -21.08 5.69
C PHE A 630 -12.50 -20.06 6.66
N TYR A 631 -13.39 -19.19 6.18
CA TYR A 631 -14.02 -18.13 6.97
C TYR A 631 -14.76 -18.69 8.18
N LYS A 632 -15.50 -19.79 8.02
CA LYS A 632 -16.26 -20.42 9.10
C LYS A 632 -15.34 -20.87 10.25
N GLU A 633 -14.26 -21.57 9.94
CA GLU A 633 -13.31 -22.08 10.94
C GLU A 633 -12.50 -20.94 11.57
N GLU A 634 -11.96 -20.03 10.76
CA GLU A 634 -11.17 -18.89 11.26
C GLU A 634 -12.04 -17.98 12.15
N MET A 635 -13.29 -17.68 11.75
CA MET A 635 -14.18 -16.86 12.57
C MET A 635 -14.60 -17.54 13.88
N ALA A 636 -14.73 -18.86 13.91
CA ALA A 636 -14.96 -19.59 15.15
C ALA A 636 -13.80 -19.35 16.12
N TYR A 637 -12.55 -19.47 15.63
CA TYR A 637 -11.35 -19.14 16.39
C TYR A 637 -11.33 -17.67 16.86
N ARG A 638 -11.60 -16.70 15.96
CA ARG A 638 -11.63 -15.26 16.32
C ARG A 638 -12.70 -14.94 17.37
N LYS A 639 -13.85 -15.62 17.34
CA LYS A 639 -14.93 -15.48 18.34
C LYS A 639 -14.51 -16.00 19.70
N MET A 640 -13.93 -17.21 19.77
CA MET A 640 -13.48 -17.82 21.02
C MET A 640 -12.40 -16.96 21.71
N MET A 641 -11.49 -16.38 20.93
CA MET A 641 -10.36 -15.62 21.46
C MET A 641 -10.60 -14.10 21.56
N ALA A 642 -11.80 -13.63 21.17
CA ALA A 642 -12.12 -12.22 21.01
C ALA A 642 -11.02 -11.48 20.24
N TYR A 643 -10.79 -11.85 18.99
CA TYR A 643 -9.90 -11.16 18.06
C TYR A 643 -10.70 -10.41 16.99
N PRO A 644 -10.10 -9.38 16.35
CA PRO A 644 -10.70 -8.76 15.17
C PRO A 644 -11.13 -9.79 14.12
N PRO A 645 -12.29 -9.63 13.45
CA PRO A 645 -13.21 -8.47 13.51
C PRO A 645 -14.20 -8.45 14.69
N VAL A 646 -14.26 -9.52 15.50
CA VAL A 646 -15.25 -9.71 16.59
C VAL A 646 -15.13 -8.62 17.66
N CYS A 647 -13.91 -8.17 17.94
CA CYS A 647 -13.65 -7.00 18.77
C CYS A 647 -12.74 -6.00 18.04
N ARG A 648 -12.54 -4.85 18.66
CA ARG A 648 -11.48 -3.91 18.31
C ARG A 648 -10.29 -4.14 19.25
N MET A 649 -9.10 -3.87 18.75
CA MET A 649 -7.85 -4.06 19.50
C MET A 649 -6.98 -2.81 19.34
N MET A 650 -6.35 -2.41 20.44
CA MET A 650 -5.32 -1.38 20.49
C MET A 650 -4.12 -1.94 21.24
N VAL A 651 -2.92 -1.60 20.78
CA VAL A 651 -1.68 -1.84 21.51
C VAL A 651 -1.03 -0.50 21.85
N TRP A 652 -0.60 -0.35 23.09
CA TRP A 652 0.32 0.70 23.52
C TRP A 652 1.75 0.20 23.43
N ILE A 653 2.65 1.10 23.10
CA ILE A 653 4.09 0.87 23.06
C ILE A 653 4.73 2.04 23.81
N VAL A 654 5.39 1.72 24.92
CA VAL A 654 6.12 2.67 25.77
C VAL A 654 7.60 2.38 25.64
N GLU A 655 8.40 3.40 25.35
CA GLU A 655 9.84 3.29 25.14
C GLU A 655 10.62 4.35 25.93
N ASP A 656 11.56 3.92 26.76
CA ASP A 656 12.40 4.82 27.57
C ASP A 656 13.84 4.31 27.65
N LEU A 657 14.80 5.21 27.89
CA LEU A 657 16.19 4.83 28.18
C LEU A 657 16.30 4.13 29.54
N ASP A 658 15.37 4.42 30.44
CA ASP A 658 15.27 3.82 31.76
C ASP A 658 14.17 2.75 31.80
N ARG A 659 14.56 1.54 32.18
CA ARG A 659 13.66 0.39 32.26
C ARG A 659 12.55 0.59 33.27
N GLU A 660 12.85 1.15 34.45
CA GLU A 660 11.88 1.30 35.53
C GLU A 660 10.83 2.34 35.15
N ARG A 661 11.23 3.44 34.50
CA ARG A 661 10.30 4.45 34.00
C ARG A 661 9.38 3.89 32.90
N ALA A 662 9.91 3.15 31.92
CA ALA A 662 9.08 2.51 30.90
C ALA A 662 8.07 1.52 31.51
N GLU A 663 8.50 0.71 32.47
CA GLU A 663 7.66 -0.27 33.14
C GLU A 663 6.60 0.37 34.05
N SER A 664 6.97 1.40 34.80
CA SER A 664 6.04 2.14 35.67
C SER A 664 4.94 2.84 34.84
N CYS A 665 5.32 3.52 33.75
CA CYS A 665 4.40 4.19 32.85
C CYS A 665 3.35 3.21 32.27
N ILE A 666 3.79 2.07 31.73
CA ILE A 666 2.87 1.09 31.14
C ILE A 666 2.00 0.39 32.21
N ARG A 667 2.50 0.23 33.44
CA ARG A 667 1.73 -0.31 34.57
C ARG A 667 0.61 0.64 34.99
N GLU A 668 0.84 1.95 34.96
CA GLU A 668 -0.24 2.90 35.21
C GLU A 668 -1.28 2.88 34.11
N PHE A 669 -0.89 2.71 32.84
CA PHE A 669 -1.86 2.51 31.76
C PHE A 669 -2.70 1.25 31.97
N TYR A 670 -2.11 0.17 32.48
CA TYR A 670 -2.86 -1.02 32.87
C TYR A 670 -3.86 -0.74 33.99
N ARG A 671 -3.48 0.06 35.00
CA ARG A 671 -4.37 0.49 36.10
C ARG A 671 -5.56 1.29 35.58
N ILE A 672 -5.29 2.35 34.80
CA ILE A 672 -6.31 3.19 34.14
C ILE A 672 -7.26 2.32 33.30
N GLY A 673 -6.70 1.36 32.55
CA GLY A 673 -7.47 0.46 31.71
C GLY A 673 -8.37 -0.51 32.48
N LYS A 674 -7.96 -0.94 33.68
CA LYS A 674 -8.76 -1.81 34.57
C LYS A 674 -9.95 -1.09 35.20
N GLU A 675 -9.89 0.24 35.33
CA GLU A 675 -11.00 1.05 35.85
C GLU A 675 -12.11 1.26 34.81
N LEU A 676 -11.86 0.96 33.53
CA LEU A 676 -12.81 1.11 32.45
C LEU A 676 -13.66 -0.16 32.26
N SER A 677 -14.99 0.02 32.24
CA SER A 677 -15.91 -1.05 31.86
C SER A 677 -15.85 -1.37 30.37
N ASP A 678 -16.20 -2.61 30.00
CA ASP A 678 -16.18 -3.12 28.62
C ASP A 678 -14.82 -3.06 27.92
N LEU A 679 -13.73 -3.10 28.70
CA LEU A 679 -12.35 -3.08 28.23
C LEU A 679 -11.58 -4.26 28.82
N ALA A 680 -11.15 -5.19 27.97
CA ALA A 680 -10.25 -6.26 28.35
C ALA A 680 -8.81 -5.82 28.12
N VAL A 681 -8.09 -5.53 29.22
CA VAL A 681 -6.67 -5.14 29.18
C VAL A 681 -5.82 -6.32 29.62
N LEU A 682 -4.91 -6.74 28.75
CA LEU A 682 -3.91 -7.76 29.05
C LEU A 682 -2.80 -7.15 29.90
N PRO A 683 -2.14 -7.92 30.79
CA PRO A 683 -1.03 -7.40 31.59
C PRO A 683 0.10 -6.82 30.72
N PRO A 684 0.80 -5.77 31.19
CA PRO A 684 1.97 -5.25 30.49
C PRO A 684 3.02 -6.34 30.29
N ALA A 685 3.66 -6.34 29.12
CA ALA A 685 4.76 -7.24 28.80
C ALA A 685 5.88 -6.49 28.08
N PRO A 686 7.12 -6.97 28.10
CA PRO A 686 8.15 -6.49 27.17
C PRO A 686 7.66 -6.62 25.73
N ALA A 687 8.00 -5.63 24.89
CA ALA A 687 7.76 -5.69 23.45
C ALA A 687 8.50 -6.87 22.82
N ALA A 688 8.05 -7.35 21.65
CA ALA A 688 8.74 -8.37 20.87
C ALA A 688 10.23 -8.02 20.65
N ILE A 689 10.55 -6.75 20.44
CA ILE A 689 11.92 -6.23 20.58
C ILE A 689 12.01 -5.48 21.92
N ALA A 690 12.40 -6.16 22.98
CA ALA A 690 12.41 -5.60 24.34
C ALA A 690 13.37 -4.39 24.53
N LYS A 691 14.41 -4.27 23.69
CA LYS A 691 15.34 -3.12 23.68
C LYS A 691 15.78 -2.77 22.27
N GLU A 692 15.61 -1.53 21.85
CA GLU A 692 16.00 -1.01 20.53
C GLU A 692 16.67 0.36 20.66
N ARG A 693 17.87 0.51 20.07
CA ARG A 693 18.66 1.77 20.13
C ARG A 693 18.75 2.32 21.56
N ASP A 694 19.10 1.44 22.48
CA ASP A 694 19.20 1.67 23.91
C ASP A 694 17.94 2.01 24.70
N ARG A 695 16.76 2.02 24.06
CA ARG A 695 15.48 2.20 24.74
C ARG A 695 14.81 0.87 25.06
N PHE A 696 14.38 0.69 26.30
CA PHE A 696 13.55 -0.42 26.76
C PHE A 696 12.11 -0.21 26.28
N ARG A 697 11.48 -1.27 25.78
CA ARG A 697 10.17 -1.20 25.14
C ARG A 697 9.19 -2.15 25.84
N TYR A 698 8.04 -1.62 26.25
CA TYR A 698 6.94 -2.38 26.83
C TYR A 698 5.66 -2.17 26.04
N VAL A 699 4.82 -3.20 26.01
CA VAL A 699 3.54 -3.21 25.32
C VAL A 699 2.39 -3.53 26.24
N LEU A 700 1.23 -2.97 25.91
CA LEU A 700 -0.03 -3.24 26.59
C LEU A 700 -1.14 -3.39 25.55
N TYR A 701 -1.78 -4.55 25.52
CA TYR A 701 -2.88 -4.83 24.61
C TYR A 701 -4.22 -4.61 25.30
N ALA A 702 -5.10 -3.88 24.63
CA ALA A 702 -6.47 -3.65 25.07
C ALA A 702 -7.45 -4.08 23.97
N LYS A 703 -8.53 -4.76 24.37
CA LYS A 703 -9.60 -5.25 23.49
C LYS A 703 -10.94 -4.70 23.97
N SER A 704 -11.77 -4.25 23.03
CA SER A 704 -13.16 -3.86 23.33
C SER A 704 -14.05 -4.10 22.11
N PRO A 705 -15.32 -4.51 22.26
CA PRO A 705 -16.27 -4.53 21.15
C PRO A 705 -16.46 -3.15 20.49
N ARG A 706 -16.23 -2.07 21.22
CA ARG A 706 -16.47 -0.70 20.78
C ARG A 706 -15.16 0.06 20.59
N LEU A 707 -14.95 0.62 19.40
CA LEU A 707 -13.76 1.45 19.11
C LEU A 707 -13.71 2.69 20.02
N GLY A 708 -14.86 3.30 20.33
CA GLY A 708 -14.96 4.46 21.20
C GLY A 708 -14.34 4.23 22.58
N ARG A 709 -14.51 3.03 23.16
CA ARG A 709 -13.89 2.68 24.46
C ARG A 709 -12.37 2.64 24.41
N LEU A 710 -11.79 2.16 23.31
CA LEU A 710 -10.34 2.19 23.12
C LEU A 710 -9.83 3.63 22.96
N ILE A 711 -10.60 4.49 22.29
CA ILE A 711 -10.28 5.92 22.15
C ILE A 711 -10.37 6.62 23.51
N ASP A 712 -11.40 6.36 24.30
CA ASP A 712 -11.56 6.91 25.66
C ASP A 712 -10.41 6.48 26.57
N PHE A 713 -10.04 5.19 26.53
CA PHE A 713 -8.87 4.68 27.23
C PHE A 713 -7.61 5.43 26.81
N ARG A 714 -7.42 5.65 25.50
CA ARG A 714 -6.28 6.39 24.99
C ARG A 714 -6.23 7.82 25.52
N LYS A 715 -7.36 8.54 25.48
CA LYS A 715 -7.47 9.92 25.95
C LYS A 715 -7.09 10.03 27.44
N ARG A 716 -7.62 9.14 28.30
CA ARG A 716 -7.29 9.14 29.74
C ARG A 716 -5.79 8.92 30.01
N CYS A 717 -5.15 7.98 29.29
CA CYS A 717 -3.71 7.79 29.42
C CYS A 717 -2.91 9.01 28.93
N GLN A 718 -3.36 9.67 27.86
CA GLN A 718 -2.72 10.89 27.36
C GLN A 718 -2.89 12.07 28.31
N GLU A 719 -4.06 12.23 28.93
CA GLU A 719 -4.36 13.24 29.95
C GLU A 719 -3.48 13.05 31.19
N TRP A 720 -3.35 11.81 31.68
CA TRP A 720 -2.45 11.50 32.79
C TRP A 720 -0.99 11.79 32.42
N LEU A 721 -0.52 11.32 31.26
CA LEU A 721 0.86 11.55 30.81
C LEU A 721 1.20 13.04 30.69
N ALA A 722 0.23 13.88 30.33
CA ALA A 722 0.42 15.33 30.24
C ALA A 722 0.63 16.01 31.61
N GLN A 723 0.14 15.41 32.70
CA GLN A 723 0.30 15.91 34.07
C GLN A 723 1.63 15.48 34.69
N GLU A 724 2.20 14.38 34.22
CA GLU A 724 3.40 13.77 34.80
C GLU A 724 4.69 14.23 34.12
N LYS A 725 5.42 15.15 34.77
CA LYS A 725 6.69 15.69 34.25
C LYS A 725 7.81 14.65 34.15
N GLU A 726 7.73 13.57 34.92
CA GLU A 726 8.74 12.51 34.95
C GLU A 726 8.90 11.78 33.61
N TYR A 727 7.80 11.65 32.86
CA TYR A 727 7.75 10.91 31.59
C TYR A 727 7.95 11.79 30.35
N LYS A 728 8.49 13.00 30.50
CA LYS A 728 8.66 13.95 29.39
C LYS A 728 9.51 13.41 28.24
N ASP A 729 10.50 12.56 28.53
CA ASP A 729 11.41 11.95 27.54
C ASP A 729 11.00 10.52 27.14
N THR A 730 9.89 10.02 27.70
CA THR A 730 9.31 8.71 27.42
C THR A 730 8.54 8.77 26.10
N SER A 731 8.90 7.90 25.17
CA SER A 731 8.20 7.76 23.89
C SER A 731 6.98 6.87 24.08
N VAL A 732 5.78 7.42 23.89
CA VAL A 732 4.53 6.67 24.00
C VAL A 732 3.79 6.71 22.67
N THR A 733 3.49 5.54 22.13
CA THR A 733 2.71 5.40 20.90
C THR A 733 1.60 4.37 21.06
N SER A 734 0.53 4.52 20.29
CA SER A 734 -0.55 3.53 20.22
C SER A 734 -0.77 3.10 18.77
N ASP A 735 -1.18 1.85 18.58
CA ASP A 735 -1.61 1.32 17.29
C ASP A 735 -2.97 0.64 17.43
N ILE A 736 -3.93 1.08 16.60
CA ILE A 736 -5.26 0.50 16.52
C ILE A 736 -5.28 -0.53 15.38
N HIS A 737 -5.80 -1.72 15.66
CA HIS A 737 -5.75 -2.87 14.77
C HIS A 737 -4.30 -3.17 14.36
N PRO A 738 -3.46 -3.58 15.32
CA PRO A 738 -2.12 -4.00 15.00
C PRO A 738 -2.16 -5.16 14.01
N MET A 739 -1.42 -5.00 12.91
CA MET A 739 -1.21 -6.02 11.88
C MET A 739 0.14 -6.72 12.07
N SER A 740 0.92 -6.32 13.06
CA SER A 740 2.20 -6.91 13.41
C SER A 740 2.20 -7.19 14.90
N VAL A 741 3.04 -8.14 15.32
CA VAL A 741 3.25 -8.36 16.74
C VAL A 741 4.27 -7.33 17.23
N TYR A 742 3.93 -6.66 18.33
CA TYR A 742 4.71 -5.56 18.90
C TYR A 742 5.58 -5.98 20.06
#